data_AF-A0A973EDT0-F1
#
_entry.id   AF-A0A973EDT0-F1
#
_cell.length_a   1.000
_cell.length_b   1.000
_cell.length_c   1.000
_cell.angle_alpha   90.00
_cell.angle_beta   90.00
_cell.angle_gamma   90.00
#
_symmetry.space_group_name_H-M   'P 1'
#
loop_
_entity.id
_entity.type
_entity.pdbx_description
1 polymer ?
#
loop_
_entity_poly.entity_id
_entity_poly.type
_entity_poly.pdbx_seq_one_letter_code
_entity_poly.pdbx_strand_id
1 'polypeptide(L)'
;EEEEDTRAVLDLARALEGLTRNAGKHAGGVVIAPSALTDFTPLFCEAGGGGMVTQFDKDDVESVGLVKFDFLGLRTLTIIDWALKTIDQLRQEAGQEPLDLETLPMDDARSFALLQACQTTAVFQLESRGMKDLIRKLRPDSFDEIVALVALFRPGPLESGMVDTYIDCKHGRKPVSYPHPKVEHILKPTNGVILYQEQVMQIAQELAGYSLGDADILRRAMGKKKPEEMAKQRKIFVDGSVARDIPEDKANFIFDQMETFAGYGFNKSHSAAYALISYHTAYLKAHYPAPFMAAVLSADMDNTDKVGDMIAECRHMQLELLTPDINRSVYHFTAVESGTIRYGLGALKGLGKGAIESLLEEREAHGPYRSLADFCVRVDLQKVNKRALETLIRSGAMDTLDEDGNRARMFGALETVLQAAEQSQRDKEAGQSDMFGNSSGDAVPISIDIPDRPAWAELQQLQAEKEALGLFLTGHPALVHRPDTKRFTTAALGRLDKLVPQGEGKRRASVPMTLAGLVCAIRRANRRVFVTIEDHTGRMDVALYDEAFTLYADLLSKDEMIVVEGKVSVDDFNGGHRMTASKVMALGAAKSRFARGVAIQVHGPQPELSDELRAAFAPYRSGVGSVYLSYRIQRAVARMQLGEEWQVNPCEELVAALNNVPGVASAR
;
A
#
# COMPACT_ATOMS: atom_id res chain seq x y z
N GLU A 1 31.46 -0.22 -33.90
CA GLU A 1 31.49 1.05 -33.15
C GLU A 1 30.40 1.12 -32.08
N GLU A 2 29.13 0.80 -32.36
CA GLU A 2 28.04 0.90 -31.34
C GLU A 2 28.11 -0.06 -30.11
N GLU A 3 29.06 -1.01 -30.05
CA GLU A 3 29.17 -1.97 -28.94
C GLU A 3 30.56 -2.02 -28.27
N GLU A 4 31.55 -1.22 -28.70
CA GLU A 4 32.90 -1.25 -28.09
C GLU A 4 32.87 -0.80 -26.63
N ASP A 5 32.11 0.26 -26.32
CA ASP A 5 31.96 0.76 -24.95
C ASP A 5 31.25 -0.27 -24.05
N THR A 6 30.21 -0.94 -24.56
CA THR A 6 29.49 -1.98 -23.82
C THR A 6 30.41 -3.17 -23.51
N ARG A 7 31.22 -3.59 -24.49
CA ARG A 7 32.19 -4.66 -24.30
C ARG A 7 33.27 -4.29 -23.27
N ALA A 8 33.83 -3.09 -23.37
CA ALA A 8 34.83 -2.62 -22.41
C ALA A 8 34.26 -2.57 -20.97
N VAL A 9 33.02 -2.11 -20.81
CA VAL A 9 32.32 -2.11 -19.51
C VAL A 9 32.09 -3.53 -18.99
N LEU A 10 31.65 -4.46 -19.83
CA LEU A 10 31.41 -5.85 -19.41
C LEU A 10 32.70 -6.59 -19.04
N ASP A 11 33.77 -6.38 -19.81
CA ASP A 11 35.07 -6.99 -19.53
C ASP A 11 35.65 -6.43 -18.21
N LEU A 12 35.53 -5.13 -17.96
CA LEU A 12 35.91 -4.52 -16.69
C LEU A 12 35.02 -4.99 -15.53
N ALA A 13 33.71 -5.09 -15.74
CA ALA A 13 32.77 -5.56 -14.72
C ALA A 13 33.08 -7.01 -14.30
N ARG A 14 33.40 -7.89 -15.26
CA ARG A 14 33.85 -9.26 -14.98
C ARG A 14 35.17 -9.32 -14.23
N ALA A 15 36.09 -8.40 -14.53
CA ALA A 15 37.36 -8.31 -13.80
C ALA A 15 37.20 -7.80 -12.37
N LEU A 16 36.16 -7.01 -12.10
CA LEU A 16 35.86 -6.45 -10.78
C LEU A 16 34.84 -7.30 -9.98
N GLU A 17 34.19 -8.26 -10.62
CA GLU A 17 33.21 -9.16 -9.98
C GLU A 17 33.89 -10.02 -8.90
N GLY A 18 33.29 -10.06 -7.72
CA GLY A 18 33.83 -10.78 -6.56
C GLY A 18 34.83 -10.00 -5.71
N LEU A 19 35.20 -8.77 -6.10
CA LEU A 19 36.02 -7.90 -5.25
C LEU A 19 35.19 -7.26 -4.13
N THR A 20 35.76 -7.22 -2.92
CA THR A 20 35.11 -6.60 -1.75
C THR A 20 35.22 -5.07 -1.82
N ARG A 21 34.11 -4.37 -1.62
CA ARG A 21 34.04 -2.90 -1.74
C ARG A 21 34.44 -2.17 -0.46
N ASN A 22 33.84 -2.52 0.67
CA ASN A 22 34.01 -1.89 1.97
C ASN A 22 33.63 -2.83 3.11
N ALA A 23 34.11 -2.55 4.32
CA ALA A 23 33.63 -3.21 5.53
C ALA A 23 32.21 -2.71 5.86
N GLY A 24 31.23 -3.60 5.78
CA GLY A 24 29.84 -3.32 6.12
C GLY A 24 29.40 -4.14 7.33
N LYS A 25 28.54 -3.58 8.18
CA LYS A 25 27.98 -4.29 9.33
C LYS A 25 26.90 -5.27 8.89
N HIS A 26 26.98 -6.53 9.34
CA HIS A 26 25.90 -7.49 9.15
C HIS A 26 24.68 -7.07 9.97
N ALA A 27 23.52 -6.91 9.33
CA ALA A 27 22.33 -6.27 9.93
C ALA A 27 21.79 -6.96 11.19
N GLY A 28 22.14 -8.23 11.43
CA GLY A 28 21.74 -8.96 12.64
C GLY A 28 22.84 -9.78 13.30
N GLY A 29 24.07 -9.75 12.80
CA GLY A 29 25.12 -10.68 13.23
C GLY A 29 25.77 -10.18 14.52
N VAL A 30 25.65 -10.95 15.60
CA VAL A 30 26.32 -10.69 16.88
C VAL A 30 27.16 -11.89 17.24
N VAL A 31 28.42 -11.64 17.61
CA VAL A 31 29.38 -12.68 17.97
C VAL A 31 29.65 -12.61 19.46
N ILE A 32 29.59 -13.76 20.13
CA ILE A 32 29.90 -13.88 21.55
C ILE A 32 31.11 -14.79 21.70
N ALA A 33 32.19 -14.24 22.26
CA ALA A 33 33.42 -14.95 22.55
C ALA A 33 33.50 -15.31 24.04
N PRO A 34 34.20 -16.41 24.41
CA PRO A 34 34.40 -16.78 25.82
C PRO A 34 35.40 -15.89 26.56
N SER A 35 36.25 -15.15 25.82
CA SER A 35 37.17 -14.13 26.34
C SER A 35 37.12 -12.87 25.45
N ALA A 36 38.15 -12.03 25.48
CA ALA A 36 38.18 -10.82 24.67
C ALA A 36 38.09 -11.17 23.17
N LEU A 37 37.26 -10.45 22.40
CA LEU A 37 37.12 -10.70 20.96
C LEU A 37 38.46 -10.63 20.22
N THR A 38 39.36 -9.76 20.68
CA THR A 38 40.72 -9.60 20.15
C THR A 38 41.60 -10.84 20.28
N ASP A 39 41.25 -11.78 21.16
CA ASP A 39 41.96 -13.06 21.29
C ASP A 39 41.69 -13.98 20.09
N PHE A 40 40.59 -13.73 19.36
CA PHE A 40 40.10 -14.58 18.26
C PHE A 40 40.07 -13.87 16.91
N THR A 41 39.71 -12.58 16.88
CA THR A 41 39.52 -11.82 15.64
C THR A 41 39.89 -10.34 15.81
N PRO A 42 40.56 -9.73 14.81
CA PRO A 42 40.75 -8.28 14.80
C PRO A 42 39.40 -7.57 14.63
N LEU A 43 39.30 -6.39 15.23
CA LEU A 43 38.08 -5.58 15.19
C LEU A 43 38.24 -4.42 14.20
N PHE A 44 37.12 -3.98 13.64
CA PHE A 44 36.99 -2.76 12.87
C PHE A 44 35.99 -1.84 13.58
N CYS A 45 36.27 -0.54 13.57
CA CYS A 45 35.36 0.48 14.10
C CYS A 45 35.41 1.72 13.20
N GLU A 46 34.32 2.48 13.22
CA GLU A 46 34.25 3.77 12.53
C GLU A 46 35.09 4.83 13.25
N ALA A 47 35.37 5.94 12.56
CA ALA A 47 36.03 7.09 13.16
C ALA A 47 35.19 7.61 14.34
N GLY A 48 35.76 7.56 15.56
CA GLY A 48 35.04 7.86 16.80
C GLY A 48 34.67 6.63 17.64
N GLY A 49 35.06 5.41 17.22
CA GLY A 49 34.93 4.18 18.01
C GLY A 49 33.53 3.55 18.00
N GLY A 50 32.59 4.13 17.25
CA GLY A 50 31.27 3.55 17.01
C GLY A 50 31.31 2.36 16.06
N GLY A 51 30.22 1.58 16.05
CA GLY A 51 30.01 0.56 15.02
C GLY A 51 31.02 -0.60 15.03
N MET A 52 31.49 -1.03 16.20
CA MET A 52 32.45 -2.12 16.34
C MET A 52 31.95 -3.42 15.70
N VAL A 53 32.77 -4.02 14.82
CA VAL A 53 32.49 -5.27 14.10
C VAL A 53 33.74 -6.14 14.00
N THR A 54 33.56 -7.45 13.78
CA THR A 54 34.65 -8.37 13.48
C THR A 54 35.16 -8.11 12.06
N GLN A 55 36.47 -8.25 11.82
CA GLN A 55 37.00 -8.19 10.45
C GLN A 55 36.78 -9.49 9.67
N PHE A 56 36.59 -10.60 10.38
CA PHE A 56 36.18 -11.87 9.79
C PHE A 56 34.71 -11.82 9.38
N ASP A 57 34.42 -12.46 8.25
CA ASP A 57 33.07 -12.63 7.74
C ASP A 57 32.33 -13.75 8.49
N LYS A 58 31.11 -14.06 8.04
CA LYS A 58 30.25 -15.05 8.69
C LYS A 58 30.93 -16.42 8.82
N ASP A 59 31.52 -16.92 7.74
CA ASP A 59 31.99 -18.30 7.68
C ASP A 59 33.35 -18.43 8.40
N ASP A 60 34.17 -17.38 8.33
CA ASP A 60 35.45 -17.31 9.03
C ASP A 60 35.27 -17.22 10.55
N VAL A 61 34.31 -16.43 11.04
CA VAL A 61 34.00 -16.33 12.48
C VAL A 61 33.57 -17.69 13.06
N GLU A 62 32.70 -18.42 12.36
CA GLU A 62 32.27 -19.76 12.77
C GLU A 62 33.44 -20.77 12.71
N SER A 63 34.31 -20.66 11.70
CA SER A 63 35.48 -21.54 11.54
C SER A 63 36.54 -21.34 12.62
N VAL A 64 36.67 -20.11 13.14
CA VAL A 64 37.54 -19.78 14.29
C VAL A 64 36.92 -20.24 15.63
N GLY A 65 35.70 -20.78 15.59
CA GLY A 65 35.03 -21.40 16.74
C GLY A 65 34.25 -20.42 17.61
N LEU A 66 33.96 -19.22 17.11
CA LEU A 66 33.11 -18.25 17.80
C LEU A 66 31.64 -18.55 17.56
N VAL A 67 30.83 -18.35 18.59
CA VAL A 67 29.38 -18.54 18.49
C VAL A 67 28.73 -17.27 17.93
N LYS A 68 28.04 -17.43 16.81
CA LYS A 68 27.28 -16.38 16.16
C LYS A 68 25.79 -16.49 16.50
N PHE A 69 25.19 -15.36 16.87
CA PHE A 69 23.76 -15.18 16.99
C PHE A 69 23.27 -14.22 15.90
N ASP A 70 22.12 -14.53 15.31
CA ASP A 70 21.45 -13.63 14.38
C ASP A 70 20.23 -12.99 15.10
N PHE A 71 20.32 -11.69 15.34
CA PHE A 71 19.24 -10.85 15.84
C PHE A 71 18.57 -10.16 14.65
N LEU A 72 17.42 -10.69 14.22
CA LEU A 72 16.70 -10.13 13.09
C LEU A 72 15.72 -9.07 13.56
N GLY A 73 15.79 -7.88 12.95
CA GLY A 73 14.77 -6.85 13.11
C GLY A 73 13.52 -7.18 12.29
N LEU A 74 12.61 -7.99 12.84
CA LEU A 74 11.36 -8.33 12.18
C LEU A 74 10.27 -7.30 12.53
N ARG A 75 10.00 -6.40 11.57
CA ARG A 75 8.98 -5.35 11.71
C ARG A 75 7.60 -5.87 12.12
N THR A 76 7.22 -7.08 11.72
CA THR A 76 5.94 -7.70 12.09
C THR A 76 5.78 -7.82 13.60
N LEU A 77 6.85 -8.11 14.34
CA LEU A 77 6.78 -8.18 15.81
C LEU A 77 6.54 -6.80 16.41
N THR A 78 7.09 -5.74 15.83
CA THR A 78 6.79 -4.35 16.22
C THR A 78 5.32 -3.99 15.95
N ILE A 79 4.77 -4.42 14.81
CA ILE A 79 3.34 -4.23 14.50
C ILE A 79 2.47 -4.94 15.54
N ILE A 80 2.80 -6.19 15.88
CA ILE A 80 2.08 -6.97 16.89
C ILE A 80 2.17 -6.27 18.26
N ASP A 81 3.35 -5.85 18.70
CA ASP A 81 3.53 -5.13 19.97
C ASP A 81 2.71 -3.84 20.05
N TRP A 82 2.73 -3.02 19.00
CA TRP A 82 1.94 -1.78 18.96
C TRP A 82 0.43 -2.03 18.92
N ALA A 83 0.00 -3.07 18.19
CA ALA A 83 -1.40 -3.49 18.18
C ALA A 83 -1.84 -3.97 19.57
N LEU A 84 -1.03 -4.81 20.23
CA LEU A 84 -1.31 -5.32 21.59
C LEU A 84 -1.41 -4.19 22.60
N LYS A 85 -0.48 -3.24 22.62
CA LYS A 85 -0.55 -2.06 23.53
C LYS A 85 -1.88 -1.31 23.40
N THR A 86 -2.33 -1.11 22.16
CA THR A 86 -3.60 -0.41 21.89
C THR A 86 -4.80 -1.27 22.30
N ILE A 87 -4.76 -2.58 22.01
CA ILE A 87 -5.82 -3.53 22.36
C ILE A 87 -5.94 -3.66 23.87
N ASP A 88 -4.83 -3.81 24.59
CA ASP A 88 -4.80 -3.98 26.03
C ASP A 88 -5.32 -2.73 26.74
N GLN A 89 -5.01 -1.53 26.24
CA GLN A 89 -5.61 -0.30 26.73
C GLN A 89 -7.14 -0.32 26.58
N LEU A 90 -7.65 -0.66 25.39
CA LEU A 90 -9.10 -0.75 25.15
C LEU A 90 -9.78 -1.83 26.01
N ARG A 91 -9.11 -2.96 26.21
CA ARG A 91 -9.60 -4.06 27.06
C ARG A 91 -9.64 -3.65 28.52
N GLN A 92 -8.62 -2.94 29.00
CA GLN A 92 -8.57 -2.40 30.35
C GLN A 92 -9.71 -1.39 30.60
N GLU A 93 -9.97 -0.48 29.64
CA GLU A 93 -11.10 0.45 29.69
C GLU A 93 -12.45 -0.28 29.73
N ALA A 94 -12.54 -1.45 29.10
CA ALA A 94 -13.70 -2.34 29.14
C ALA A 94 -13.72 -3.31 30.33
N GLY A 95 -12.74 -3.25 31.26
CA GLY A 95 -12.65 -4.14 32.42
C GLY A 95 -12.29 -5.60 32.09
N GLN A 96 -11.58 -5.83 30.98
CA GLN A 96 -11.12 -7.14 30.52
C GLN A 96 -9.62 -7.32 30.76
N GLU A 97 -9.18 -8.58 30.90
CA GLU A 97 -7.76 -8.95 30.99
C GLU A 97 -7.01 -8.67 29.67
N PRO A 98 -5.68 -8.43 29.72
CA PRO A 98 -4.83 -8.27 28.54
C PRO A 98 -4.91 -9.44 27.56
N LEU A 99 -4.58 -9.19 26.29
CA LEU A 99 -4.56 -10.22 25.26
C LEU A 99 -3.25 -11.01 25.29
N ASP A 100 -3.35 -12.27 25.66
CA ASP A 100 -2.26 -13.22 25.55
C ASP A 100 -2.34 -13.97 24.22
N LEU A 101 -1.30 -13.84 23.39
CA LEU A 101 -1.21 -14.52 22.10
C LEU A 101 -0.85 -16.01 22.24
N GLU A 102 -0.16 -16.41 23.32
CA GLU A 102 0.31 -17.79 23.49
C GLU A 102 -0.84 -18.75 23.83
N THR A 103 -1.95 -18.23 24.36
CA THR A 103 -3.13 -19.00 24.76
C THR A 103 -4.24 -18.99 23.71
N LEU A 104 -4.01 -18.38 22.54
CA LEU A 104 -5.03 -18.31 21.49
C LEU A 104 -5.39 -19.68 20.92
N PRO A 105 -6.68 -19.94 20.66
CA PRO A 105 -7.10 -21.15 19.94
C PRO A 105 -6.55 -21.13 18.52
N MET A 106 -6.12 -22.28 18.00
CA MET A 106 -5.55 -22.44 16.65
C MET A 106 -6.60 -22.75 15.57
N ASP A 107 -7.89 -22.77 15.95
CA ASP A 107 -9.06 -23.12 15.14
C ASP A 107 -10.10 -21.98 15.07
N ASP A 108 -9.68 -20.72 15.27
CA ASP A 108 -10.59 -19.58 15.25
C ASP A 108 -11.25 -19.36 13.88
N ALA A 109 -12.57 -19.55 13.84
CA ALA A 109 -13.36 -19.50 12.61
C ALA A 109 -13.30 -18.13 11.91
N ARG A 110 -13.21 -17.01 12.66
CA ARG A 110 -13.15 -15.67 12.06
C ARG A 110 -11.83 -15.42 11.34
N SER A 111 -10.72 -15.86 11.93
CA SER A 111 -9.39 -15.79 11.33
C SER A 111 -9.32 -16.58 10.03
N PHE A 112 -9.83 -17.82 10.01
CA PHE A 112 -9.88 -18.60 8.79
C PHE A 112 -10.86 -18.04 7.76
N ALA A 113 -12.00 -17.49 8.16
CA ALA A 113 -12.93 -16.81 7.25
C ALA A 113 -12.27 -15.62 6.53
N LEU A 114 -11.46 -14.82 7.25
CA LEU A 114 -10.67 -13.73 6.66
C LEU A 114 -9.67 -14.25 5.62
N LEU A 115 -8.95 -15.34 5.94
CA LEU A 115 -8.02 -15.97 5.00
C LEU A 115 -8.77 -16.52 3.77
N GLN A 116 -9.87 -17.23 3.96
CA GLN A 116 -10.71 -17.78 2.88
C GLN A 116 -11.33 -16.71 1.98
N ALA A 117 -11.62 -15.52 2.54
CA ALA A 117 -12.06 -14.34 1.80
C ALA A 117 -10.91 -13.65 1.03
N CYS A 118 -9.67 -14.16 1.13
CA CYS A 118 -8.46 -13.57 0.54
C CYS A 118 -8.15 -12.14 1.03
N GLN A 119 -8.62 -11.78 2.22
CA GLN A 119 -8.40 -10.46 2.84
C GLN A 119 -7.04 -10.40 3.55
N THR A 120 -5.99 -10.91 2.91
CA THR A 120 -4.66 -11.12 3.51
C THR A 120 -3.68 -9.95 3.30
N THR A 121 -4.14 -8.79 2.85
CA THR A 121 -3.31 -7.57 2.85
C THR A 121 -2.84 -7.28 4.28
N ALA A 122 -1.56 -6.96 4.47
CA ALA A 122 -0.92 -6.79 5.80
C ALA A 122 -0.88 -8.04 6.70
N VAL A 123 -1.29 -9.22 6.21
CA VAL A 123 -1.12 -10.50 6.93
C VAL A 123 0.24 -11.08 6.57
N PHE A 124 1.11 -11.22 7.56
CA PHE A 124 2.52 -11.55 7.37
C PHE A 124 2.74 -12.77 6.45
N GLN A 125 3.66 -12.65 5.48
CA GLN A 125 3.97 -13.63 4.41
C GLN A 125 2.84 -13.96 3.43
N LEU A 126 1.58 -13.62 3.74
CA LEU A 126 0.40 -14.00 2.96
C LEU A 126 -0.14 -12.88 2.06
N GLU A 127 0.62 -11.81 1.88
CA GLU A 127 0.15 -10.56 1.25
C GLU A 127 0.21 -10.59 -0.28
N SER A 128 1.16 -11.35 -0.84
CA SER A 128 1.45 -11.32 -2.27
C SER A 128 0.25 -11.80 -3.09
N ARG A 129 0.09 -11.24 -4.28
CA ARG A 129 -1.02 -11.60 -5.16
C ARG A 129 -1.07 -13.08 -5.49
N GLY A 130 0.06 -13.66 -5.88
CA GLY A 130 0.13 -15.09 -6.20
C GLY A 130 -0.25 -15.94 -4.98
N MET A 131 0.13 -15.51 -3.78
CA MET A 131 -0.28 -16.17 -2.54
C MET A 131 -1.78 -16.02 -2.30
N LYS A 132 -2.38 -14.84 -2.52
CA LYS A 132 -3.85 -14.66 -2.46
C LYS A 132 -4.60 -15.57 -3.43
N ASP A 133 -4.08 -15.73 -4.65
CA ASP A 133 -4.66 -16.64 -5.64
C ASP A 133 -4.55 -18.11 -5.20
N LEU A 134 -3.43 -18.49 -4.59
CA LEU A 134 -3.23 -19.81 -3.99
C LEU A 134 -4.21 -20.04 -2.83
N ILE A 135 -4.33 -19.07 -1.91
CA ILE A 135 -5.29 -19.10 -0.79
C ILE A 135 -6.72 -19.24 -1.31
N ARG A 136 -7.08 -18.55 -2.40
CA ARG A 136 -8.42 -18.66 -3.01
C ARG A 136 -8.75 -20.07 -3.47
N LYS A 137 -7.76 -20.76 -4.05
CA LYS A 137 -7.90 -22.15 -4.52
C LYS A 137 -7.89 -23.14 -3.35
N LEU A 138 -6.99 -22.94 -2.40
CA LEU A 138 -6.81 -23.84 -1.26
C LEU A 138 -7.96 -23.73 -0.25
N ARG A 139 -8.43 -22.51 0.01
CA ARG A 139 -9.39 -22.16 1.07
C ARG A 139 -8.95 -22.72 2.44
N PRO A 140 -7.91 -22.15 3.06
CA PRO A 140 -7.35 -22.73 4.27
C PRO A 140 -8.37 -22.74 5.42
N ASP A 141 -8.44 -23.86 6.15
CA ASP A 141 -9.38 -24.08 7.27
C ASP A 141 -8.72 -24.67 8.53
N SER A 142 -7.39 -24.83 8.53
CA SER A 142 -6.63 -25.26 9.70
C SER A 142 -5.22 -24.65 9.74
N PHE A 143 -4.59 -24.65 10.93
CA PHE A 143 -3.25 -24.10 11.11
C PHE A 143 -2.19 -24.80 10.26
N ASP A 144 -2.24 -26.13 10.16
CA ASP A 144 -1.31 -26.93 9.33
C ASP A 144 -1.30 -26.46 7.86
N GLU A 145 -2.42 -25.95 7.35
CA GLU A 145 -2.51 -25.43 5.99
C GLU A 145 -1.87 -24.05 5.82
N ILE A 146 -1.82 -23.23 6.87
CA ILE A 146 -1.00 -22.01 6.87
C ILE A 146 0.48 -22.41 6.79
N VAL A 147 0.89 -23.42 7.56
CA VAL A 147 2.26 -23.98 7.49
C VAL A 147 2.56 -24.53 6.10
N ALA A 148 1.60 -25.17 5.43
CA ALA A 148 1.74 -25.69 4.08
C ALA A 148 1.80 -24.56 3.03
N LEU A 149 0.98 -23.52 3.14
CA LEU A 149 0.97 -22.38 2.21
C LEU A 149 2.35 -21.73 2.08
N VAL A 150 3.01 -21.47 3.21
CA VAL A 150 4.37 -20.88 3.26
C VAL A 150 5.39 -21.77 2.56
N ALA A 151 5.28 -23.10 2.72
CA ALA A 151 6.16 -24.06 2.07
C ALA A 151 5.87 -24.22 0.56
N LEU A 152 4.59 -24.17 0.17
CA LEU A 152 4.11 -24.44 -1.19
C LEU A 152 4.28 -23.25 -2.15
N PHE A 153 4.25 -22.01 -1.66
CA PHE A 153 4.33 -20.82 -2.52
C PHE A 153 5.76 -20.49 -2.95
N ARG A 154 6.37 -21.40 -3.74
CA ARG A 154 7.74 -21.28 -4.25
C ARG A 154 7.79 -21.82 -5.69
N PRO A 155 8.69 -21.33 -6.56
CA PRO A 155 8.74 -21.72 -7.97
C PRO A 155 8.76 -23.25 -8.20
N GLY A 156 9.59 -23.99 -7.47
CA GLY A 156 9.70 -25.44 -7.60
C GLY A 156 8.38 -26.21 -7.33
N PRO A 157 7.79 -26.10 -6.14
CA PRO A 157 6.46 -26.65 -5.83
C PRO A 157 5.37 -26.26 -6.82
N LEU A 158 5.32 -24.99 -7.26
CA LEU A 158 4.32 -24.49 -8.21
C LEU A 158 4.46 -25.13 -9.60
N GLU A 159 5.68 -25.31 -10.10
CA GLU A 159 5.97 -25.91 -11.41
C GLU A 159 5.77 -27.44 -11.43
N SER A 160 5.97 -28.09 -10.28
CA SER A 160 5.88 -29.56 -10.15
C SER A 160 4.44 -30.13 -10.16
N GLY A 161 3.41 -29.29 -10.13
CA GLY A 161 2.01 -29.72 -9.97
C GLY A 161 1.68 -30.27 -8.57
N MET A 162 2.62 -30.18 -7.62
CA MET A 162 2.43 -30.61 -6.23
C MET A 162 1.35 -29.79 -5.53
N VAL A 163 1.31 -28.48 -5.80
CA VAL A 163 0.31 -27.56 -5.27
C VAL A 163 -1.10 -27.96 -5.72
N ASP A 164 -1.29 -28.26 -7.00
CA ASP A 164 -2.58 -28.67 -7.53
C ASP A 164 -3.01 -30.03 -6.95
N THR A 165 -2.08 -30.97 -6.81
CA THR A 165 -2.35 -32.26 -6.15
C THR A 165 -2.79 -32.08 -4.70
N TYR A 166 -2.11 -31.20 -3.94
CA TYR A 166 -2.48 -30.89 -2.56
C TYR A 166 -3.92 -30.36 -2.48
N ILE A 167 -4.26 -29.42 -3.36
CA ILE A 167 -5.59 -28.77 -3.40
C ILE A 167 -6.68 -29.76 -3.84
N ASP A 168 -6.43 -30.58 -4.86
CA ASP A 168 -7.41 -31.55 -5.36
C ASP A 168 -7.66 -32.68 -4.37
N CYS A 169 -6.62 -33.12 -3.64
CA CYS A 169 -6.75 -34.08 -2.56
C CYS A 169 -7.56 -33.50 -1.39
N LYS A 170 -7.30 -32.23 -1.01
CA LYS A 170 -8.09 -31.53 0.02
C LYS A 170 -9.58 -31.49 -0.34
N HIS A 171 -9.92 -31.06 -1.54
CA HIS A 171 -11.30 -30.89 -1.98
C HIS A 171 -11.99 -32.21 -2.37
N GLY A 172 -11.34 -33.36 -2.15
CA GLY A 172 -11.88 -34.69 -2.48
C GLY A 172 -12.04 -34.96 -3.98
N ARG A 173 -11.40 -34.17 -4.83
CA ARG A 173 -11.41 -34.35 -6.30
C ARG A 173 -10.48 -35.48 -6.74
N LYS A 174 -9.44 -35.73 -5.95
CA LYS A 174 -8.49 -36.83 -6.13
C LYS A 174 -8.38 -37.62 -4.82
N PRO A 175 -8.40 -38.97 -4.85
CA PRO A 175 -8.23 -39.75 -3.63
C PRO A 175 -6.82 -39.54 -3.06
N VAL A 176 -6.74 -39.40 -1.74
CA VAL A 176 -5.45 -39.36 -1.04
C VAL A 176 -4.82 -40.75 -1.09
N SER A 177 -3.61 -40.83 -1.62
CA SER A 177 -2.86 -42.08 -1.73
C SER A 177 -1.65 -42.04 -0.82
N TYR A 178 -1.56 -42.98 0.11
CA TYR A 178 -0.39 -43.15 0.97
C TYR A 178 0.49 -44.28 0.42
N PRO A 179 1.82 -44.09 0.32
CA PRO A 179 2.71 -45.14 -0.16
C PRO A 179 2.73 -46.41 0.73
N HIS A 180 2.46 -46.24 2.03
CA HIS A 180 2.41 -47.34 2.99
C HIS A 180 1.53 -46.97 4.21
N PRO A 181 0.80 -47.91 4.85
CA PRO A 181 -0.01 -47.62 6.03
C PRO A 181 0.76 -47.00 7.20
N LYS A 182 2.01 -47.41 7.41
CA LYS A 182 2.86 -46.85 8.49
C LYS A 182 3.08 -45.33 8.32
N VAL A 183 3.23 -44.84 7.09
CA VAL A 183 3.49 -43.41 6.83
C VAL A 183 2.22 -42.55 6.77
N GLU A 184 1.04 -43.14 6.90
CA GLU A 184 -0.23 -42.43 6.79
C GLU A 184 -0.31 -41.26 7.78
N HIS A 185 0.02 -41.49 9.05
CA HIS A 185 -0.04 -40.45 10.07
C HIS A 185 1.00 -39.32 9.87
N ILE A 186 2.13 -39.60 9.21
CA ILE A 186 3.18 -38.61 8.87
C ILE A 186 2.69 -37.69 7.75
N LEU A 187 2.00 -38.26 6.75
CA LEU A 187 1.56 -37.56 5.54
C LEU A 187 0.11 -37.08 5.62
N LYS A 188 -0.65 -37.46 6.65
CA LYS A 188 -2.03 -37.02 6.85
C LYS A 188 -2.18 -35.49 6.91
N PRO A 189 -1.33 -34.73 7.64
CA PRO A 189 -1.44 -33.26 7.69
C PRO A 189 -1.18 -32.59 6.33
N THR A 190 -0.55 -33.30 5.38
CA THR A 190 -0.22 -32.79 4.05
C THR A 190 -0.98 -33.51 2.93
N ASN A 191 -2.11 -34.14 3.25
CA ASN A 191 -2.97 -34.83 2.28
C ASN A 191 -2.23 -35.88 1.42
N GLY A 192 -1.27 -36.59 2.00
CA GLY A 192 -0.48 -37.63 1.31
C GLY A 192 0.74 -37.11 0.55
N VAL A 193 0.96 -35.79 0.49
CA VAL A 193 2.09 -35.17 -0.22
C VAL A 193 3.31 -35.05 0.70
N ILE A 194 4.49 -35.44 0.21
CA ILE A 194 5.76 -35.23 0.93
C ILE A 194 6.20 -33.78 0.73
N LEU A 195 6.01 -32.95 1.75
CA LEU A 195 6.28 -31.51 1.68
C LEU A 195 7.48 -31.08 2.55
N TYR A 196 7.69 -31.76 3.67
CA TYR A 196 8.66 -31.34 4.68
C TYR A 196 9.90 -32.25 4.77
N GLN A 197 11.03 -31.65 5.13
CA GLN A 197 12.27 -32.38 5.43
C GLN A 197 12.09 -33.35 6.60
N GLU A 198 11.33 -32.93 7.61
CA GLU A 198 11.02 -33.73 8.79
C GLU A 198 10.17 -34.95 8.44
N GLN A 199 9.29 -34.86 7.42
CA GLN A 199 8.54 -36.02 6.93
C GLN A 199 9.46 -37.04 6.29
N VAL A 200 10.44 -36.60 5.49
CA VAL A 200 11.49 -37.48 4.92
C VAL A 200 12.26 -38.21 6.02
N MET A 201 12.60 -37.50 7.10
CA MET A 201 13.31 -38.09 8.24
C MET A 201 12.44 -39.12 8.98
N GLN A 202 11.16 -38.81 9.24
CA GLN A 202 10.23 -39.72 9.90
C GLN A 202 9.92 -40.95 9.05
N ILE A 203 9.77 -40.80 7.74
CA ILE A 203 9.57 -41.93 6.82
C ILE A 203 10.78 -42.88 6.87
N ALA A 204 12.01 -42.35 6.85
CA ALA A 204 13.22 -43.16 6.97
C ALA A 204 13.34 -43.87 8.32
N GLN A 205 12.95 -43.21 9.41
CA GLN A 205 12.93 -43.79 10.75
C GLN A 205 11.95 -44.96 10.84
N GLU A 206 10.73 -44.80 10.31
CA GLU A 206 9.68 -45.82 10.44
C GLU A 206 9.83 -46.98 9.47
N LEU A 207 10.14 -46.67 8.20
CA LEU A 207 10.23 -47.70 7.18
C LEU A 207 11.58 -48.43 7.22
N ALA A 208 12.69 -47.70 7.32
CA ALA A 208 14.03 -48.26 7.20
C ALA A 208 14.82 -48.39 8.51
N GLY A 209 14.35 -47.78 9.61
CA GLY A 209 14.98 -47.93 10.92
C GLY A 209 16.17 -47.06 11.19
N TYR A 210 16.26 -45.95 10.48
CA TYR A 210 17.24 -44.92 10.73
C TYR A 210 17.11 -44.36 12.16
N SER A 211 18.24 -44.02 12.77
CA SER A 211 18.24 -43.08 13.89
C SER A 211 17.89 -41.67 13.39
N LEU A 212 17.48 -40.77 14.29
CA LEU A 212 17.22 -39.37 13.89
C LEU A 212 18.48 -38.69 13.31
N GLY A 213 19.67 -39.05 13.80
CA GLY A 213 20.94 -38.56 13.27
C GLY A 213 21.23 -39.07 11.87
N ASP A 214 21.00 -40.37 11.62
CA ASP A 214 21.19 -40.96 10.29
C ASP A 214 20.18 -40.39 9.30
N ALA A 215 18.94 -40.15 9.75
CA ALA A 215 17.88 -39.57 8.92
C ALA A 215 18.24 -38.13 8.51
N ASP A 216 18.94 -37.38 9.37
CA ASP A 216 19.48 -36.07 9.03
C ASP A 216 20.60 -36.17 7.97
N ILE A 217 21.47 -37.18 8.08
CA ILE A 217 22.50 -37.44 7.06
C ILE A 217 21.85 -37.74 5.71
N LEU A 218 20.80 -38.56 5.68
CA LEU A 218 20.00 -38.84 4.47
C LEU A 218 19.44 -37.53 3.88
N ARG A 219 18.80 -36.70 4.70
CA ARG A 219 18.26 -35.39 4.28
C ARG A 219 19.35 -34.50 3.65
N ARG A 220 20.52 -34.40 4.28
CA ARG A 220 21.65 -33.60 3.77
C ARG A 220 22.20 -34.17 2.46
N ALA A 221 22.26 -35.49 2.33
CA ALA A 221 22.70 -36.16 1.09
C ALA A 221 21.76 -35.85 -0.07
N MET A 222 20.44 -35.92 0.15
CA MET A 222 19.42 -35.57 -0.84
C MET A 222 19.50 -34.10 -1.27
N GLY A 223 19.73 -33.18 -0.34
CA GLY A 223 19.90 -31.75 -0.65
C GLY A 223 21.14 -31.46 -1.51
N LYS A 224 22.26 -32.16 -1.27
CA LYS A 224 23.52 -31.98 -2.03
C LYS A 224 23.54 -32.70 -3.37
N LYS A 225 22.60 -33.61 -3.64
CA LYS A 225 22.47 -34.39 -4.89
C LYS A 225 23.77 -35.08 -5.34
N LYS A 226 24.57 -35.57 -4.39
CA LYS A 226 25.81 -36.30 -4.72
C LYS A 226 25.48 -37.73 -5.13
N PRO A 227 25.75 -38.17 -6.37
CA PRO A 227 25.31 -39.48 -6.87
C PRO A 227 25.83 -40.66 -6.02
N GLU A 228 27.09 -40.61 -5.61
CA GLU A 228 27.72 -41.68 -4.83
C GLU A 228 27.13 -41.82 -3.42
N GLU A 229 26.83 -40.70 -2.75
CA GLU A 229 26.24 -40.70 -1.41
C GLU A 229 24.77 -41.13 -1.45
N MET A 230 24.04 -40.72 -2.48
CA MET A 230 22.65 -41.15 -2.70
C MET A 230 22.54 -42.66 -2.94
N ALA A 231 23.46 -43.25 -3.71
CA ALA A 231 23.49 -44.70 -3.94
C ALA A 231 23.73 -45.48 -2.64
N LYS A 232 24.63 -45.02 -1.77
CA LYS A 232 24.88 -45.62 -0.46
C LYS A 232 23.62 -45.55 0.42
N GLN A 233 23.00 -44.38 0.50
CA GLN A 233 21.80 -44.16 1.30
C GLN A 233 20.60 -44.97 0.80
N ARG A 234 20.43 -45.10 -0.52
CA ARG A 234 19.39 -45.95 -1.11
C ARG A 234 19.51 -47.39 -0.64
N LYS A 235 20.72 -47.95 -0.67
CA LYS A 235 20.97 -49.32 -0.23
C LYS A 235 20.60 -49.51 1.24
N ILE A 236 21.06 -48.61 2.12
CA ILE A 236 20.75 -48.66 3.56
C ILE A 236 19.23 -48.58 3.80
N PHE A 237 18.54 -47.71 3.06
CA PHE A 237 17.08 -47.57 3.17
C PHE A 237 16.33 -48.84 2.74
N VAL A 238 16.71 -49.43 1.61
CA VAL A 238 16.06 -50.65 1.08
C VAL A 238 16.33 -51.84 2.01
N ASP A 239 17.59 -52.06 2.41
CA ASP A 239 17.98 -53.15 3.30
C ASP A 239 17.22 -53.04 4.65
N GLY A 240 17.13 -51.83 5.20
CA GLY A 240 16.39 -51.55 6.43
C GLY A 240 14.87 -51.72 6.29
N SER A 241 14.31 -51.40 5.13
CA SER A 241 12.88 -51.56 4.84
C SER A 241 12.50 -53.04 4.66
N VAL A 242 13.34 -53.81 3.98
CA VAL A 242 13.17 -55.27 3.81
C VAL A 242 13.25 -55.97 5.16
N ALA A 243 14.17 -55.56 6.04
CA ALA A 243 14.25 -56.07 7.41
C ALA A 243 13.01 -55.78 8.28
N ARG A 244 12.09 -54.93 7.80
CA ARG A 244 10.84 -54.52 8.47
C ARG A 244 9.58 -54.92 7.70
N ASP A 245 9.71 -55.97 6.88
CA ASP A 245 8.63 -56.59 6.10
C ASP A 245 8.02 -55.68 5.00
N ILE A 246 8.81 -54.75 4.46
CA ILE A 246 8.40 -53.93 3.31
C ILE A 246 9.03 -54.53 2.04
N PRO A 247 8.24 -54.87 1.01
CA PRO A 247 8.77 -55.38 -0.25
C PRO A 247 9.78 -54.42 -0.88
N GLU A 248 10.86 -54.97 -1.42
CA GLU A 248 11.97 -54.22 -2.04
C GLU A 248 11.49 -53.24 -3.13
N ASP A 249 10.56 -53.67 -3.99
CA ASP A 249 9.98 -52.81 -5.04
C ASP A 249 9.27 -51.58 -4.46
N LYS A 250 8.53 -51.76 -3.36
CA LYS A 250 7.84 -50.66 -2.67
C LYS A 250 8.85 -49.75 -1.97
N ALA A 251 9.89 -50.31 -1.36
CA ALA A 251 10.94 -49.51 -0.71
C ALA A 251 11.68 -48.63 -1.74
N ASN A 252 12.04 -49.18 -2.90
CA ASN A 252 12.64 -48.41 -3.99
C ASN A 252 11.70 -47.31 -4.50
N PHE A 253 10.43 -47.62 -4.73
CA PHE A 253 9.44 -46.64 -5.17
C PHE A 253 9.23 -45.49 -4.16
N ILE A 254 9.24 -45.78 -2.86
CA ILE A 254 9.15 -44.76 -1.81
C ILE A 254 10.41 -43.91 -1.78
N PHE A 255 11.60 -44.51 -1.93
CA PHE A 255 12.86 -43.79 -1.99
C PHE A 255 12.91 -42.86 -3.20
N ASP A 256 12.45 -43.31 -4.38
CA ASP A 256 12.38 -42.48 -5.61
C ASP A 256 11.49 -41.25 -5.41
N GLN A 257 10.35 -41.43 -4.74
CA GLN A 257 9.49 -40.29 -4.36
C GLN A 257 10.22 -39.34 -3.41
N MET A 258 10.83 -39.87 -2.34
CA MET A 258 11.57 -39.04 -1.39
C MET A 258 12.70 -38.25 -2.07
N GLU A 259 13.46 -38.87 -2.97
CA GLU A 259 14.52 -38.22 -3.75
C GLU A 259 13.98 -37.11 -4.65
N THR A 260 12.87 -37.36 -5.34
CA THR A 260 12.19 -36.36 -6.19
C THR A 260 11.72 -35.16 -5.36
N PHE A 261 11.14 -35.40 -4.19
CA PHE A 261 10.57 -34.35 -3.34
C PHE A 261 11.61 -33.65 -2.45
N ALA A 262 12.73 -34.30 -2.10
CA ALA A 262 13.75 -33.69 -1.27
C ALA A 262 14.44 -32.49 -1.93
N GLY A 263 14.40 -32.39 -3.26
CA GLY A 263 14.82 -31.18 -3.99
C GLY A 263 13.95 -29.94 -3.69
N TYR A 264 12.72 -30.15 -3.20
CA TYR A 264 11.74 -29.11 -2.89
C TYR A 264 11.31 -29.09 -1.42
N GLY A 265 11.73 -30.09 -0.64
CA GLY A 265 11.35 -30.26 0.76
C GLY A 265 11.71 -29.06 1.62
N PHE A 266 10.72 -28.55 2.34
CA PHE A 266 10.87 -27.37 3.19
C PHE A 266 11.08 -27.75 4.66
N ASN A 267 11.74 -26.89 5.42
CA ASN A 267 11.91 -27.13 6.85
C ASN A 267 10.60 -26.79 7.60
N LYS A 268 9.96 -27.79 8.19
CA LYS A 268 8.67 -27.63 8.89
C LYS A 268 8.82 -26.72 10.11
N SER A 269 9.89 -26.85 10.88
CA SER A 269 10.07 -26.04 12.10
C SER A 269 10.12 -24.54 11.80
N HIS A 270 10.84 -24.15 10.74
CA HIS A 270 10.89 -22.77 10.27
C HIS A 270 9.54 -22.31 9.71
N SER A 271 8.88 -23.13 8.89
CA SER A 271 7.56 -22.81 8.33
C SER A 271 6.51 -22.61 9.43
N ALA A 272 6.51 -23.46 10.46
CA ALA A 272 5.54 -23.43 11.55
C ALA A 272 5.72 -22.19 12.43
N ALA A 273 6.97 -21.83 12.76
CA ALA A 273 7.25 -20.63 13.54
C ALA A 273 6.80 -19.34 12.83
N TYR A 274 7.00 -19.25 11.51
CA TYR A 274 6.56 -18.09 10.74
C TYR A 274 5.05 -18.10 10.48
N ALA A 275 4.45 -19.28 10.25
CA ALA A 275 3.01 -19.45 10.14
C ALA A 275 2.26 -19.03 11.41
N LEU A 276 2.87 -19.23 12.60
CA LEU A 276 2.32 -18.73 13.86
C LEU A 276 2.20 -17.20 13.86
N ILE A 277 3.23 -16.49 13.39
CA ILE A 277 3.20 -15.04 13.25
C ILE A 277 2.12 -14.63 12.22
N SER A 278 2.01 -15.35 11.10
CA SER A 278 0.94 -15.12 10.12
C SER A 278 -0.44 -15.30 10.74
N TYR A 279 -0.65 -16.34 11.54
CA TYR A 279 -1.89 -16.60 12.26
C TYR A 279 -2.21 -15.48 13.26
N HIS A 280 -1.24 -15.04 14.08
CA HIS A 280 -1.42 -13.92 14.99
C HIS A 280 -1.83 -12.64 14.26
N THR A 281 -1.18 -12.32 13.13
CA THR A 281 -1.57 -11.13 12.34
C THR A 281 -2.96 -11.27 11.74
N ALA A 282 -3.35 -12.45 11.27
CA ALA A 282 -4.70 -12.71 10.76
C ALA A 282 -5.76 -12.60 11.88
N TYR A 283 -5.46 -13.11 13.06
CA TYR A 283 -6.32 -13.04 14.24
C TYR A 283 -6.53 -11.59 14.70
N LEU A 284 -5.45 -10.83 14.86
CA LEU A 284 -5.52 -9.41 15.22
C LEU A 284 -6.31 -8.62 14.19
N LYS A 285 -6.11 -8.89 12.89
CA LYS A 285 -6.87 -8.24 11.81
C LYS A 285 -8.36 -8.60 11.85
N ALA A 286 -8.71 -9.85 12.18
CA ALA A 286 -10.09 -10.33 12.19
C ALA A 286 -10.90 -9.82 13.39
N HIS A 287 -10.28 -9.75 14.59
CA HIS A 287 -10.98 -9.38 15.83
C HIS A 287 -10.77 -7.93 16.25
N TYR A 288 -9.61 -7.35 15.94
CA TYR A 288 -9.24 -5.97 16.29
C TYR A 288 -8.73 -5.20 15.07
N PRO A 289 -9.57 -5.02 14.02
CA PRO A 289 -9.14 -4.46 12.75
C PRO A 289 -8.60 -3.03 12.86
N ALA A 290 -9.23 -2.16 13.67
CA ALA A 290 -8.79 -0.78 13.84
C ALA A 290 -7.41 -0.68 14.56
N PRO A 291 -7.18 -1.30 15.74
CA PRO A 291 -5.86 -1.33 16.36
C PRO A 291 -4.77 -1.96 15.48
N PHE A 292 -5.08 -3.08 14.82
CA PHE A 292 -4.13 -3.76 13.95
C PHE A 292 -3.74 -2.89 12.74
N MET A 293 -4.71 -2.31 12.04
CA MET A 293 -4.43 -1.47 10.88
C MET A 293 -3.75 -0.15 11.28
N ALA A 294 -4.04 0.41 12.45
CA ALA A 294 -3.31 1.56 12.98
C ALA A 294 -1.83 1.24 13.24
N ALA A 295 -1.53 0.06 13.78
CA ALA A 295 -0.15 -0.40 13.96
C ALA A 295 0.57 -0.65 12.62
N VAL A 296 -0.12 -1.26 11.64
CA VAL A 296 0.41 -1.47 10.28
C VAL A 296 0.73 -0.14 9.60
N LEU A 297 -0.21 0.82 9.62
CA LEU A 297 0.00 2.16 9.06
C LEU A 297 1.16 2.88 9.74
N SER A 298 1.29 2.72 11.05
CA SER A 298 2.39 3.30 11.81
C SER A 298 3.75 2.70 11.46
N ALA A 299 3.81 1.39 11.17
CA ALA A 299 5.08 0.71 10.86
C ALA A 299 5.61 1.01 9.45
N ASP A 300 4.74 1.47 8.55
CA ASP A 300 5.06 1.88 7.19
C ASP A 300 4.91 3.40 6.96
N MET A 301 4.82 4.21 8.04
CA MET A 301 4.52 5.64 7.94
C MET A 301 5.52 6.45 7.07
N ASP A 302 6.77 5.99 7.01
CA ASP A 302 7.82 6.61 6.20
C ASP A 302 7.64 6.37 4.69
N ASN A 303 6.84 5.37 4.31
CA ASN A 303 6.61 4.98 2.92
C ASN A 303 5.19 5.34 2.48
N THR A 304 5.06 6.51 1.84
CA THR A 304 3.76 7.07 1.43
C THR A 304 2.98 6.19 0.45
N ASP A 305 3.67 5.43 -0.40
CA ASP A 305 3.02 4.56 -1.38
C ASP A 305 2.34 3.38 -0.66
N LYS A 306 3.05 2.76 0.30
CA LYS A 306 2.49 1.69 1.13
C LYS A 306 1.35 2.19 2.03
N VAL A 307 1.50 3.37 2.62
CA VAL A 307 0.41 4.00 3.40
C VAL A 307 -0.83 4.17 2.53
N GLY A 308 -0.68 4.66 1.30
CA GLY A 308 -1.80 4.78 0.35
C GLY A 308 -2.51 3.45 0.08
N ASP A 309 -1.76 2.36 -0.13
CA ASP A 309 -2.33 1.03 -0.34
C ASP A 309 -3.02 0.48 0.92
N MET A 310 -2.45 0.72 2.12
CA MET A 310 -3.07 0.32 3.39
C MET A 310 -4.32 1.13 3.72
N ILE A 311 -4.38 2.42 3.36
CA ILE A 311 -5.59 3.24 3.49
C ILE A 311 -6.70 2.72 2.57
N ALA A 312 -6.35 2.29 1.35
CA ALA A 312 -7.33 1.66 0.46
C ALA A 312 -7.88 0.36 1.06
N GLU A 313 -7.03 -0.44 1.72
CA GLU A 313 -7.47 -1.63 2.48
C GLU A 313 -8.39 -1.24 3.65
N CYS A 314 -8.04 -0.21 4.44
CA CYS A 314 -8.92 0.30 5.51
C CYS A 314 -10.31 0.68 4.98
N ARG A 315 -10.38 1.38 3.85
CA ARG A 315 -11.65 1.73 3.18
C ARG A 315 -12.43 0.47 2.74
N HIS A 316 -11.73 -0.56 2.24
CA HIS A 316 -12.35 -1.83 1.88
C HIS A 316 -12.89 -2.59 3.10
N MET A 317 -12.18 -2.52 4.22
CA MET A 317 -12.59 -3.07 5.53
C MET A 317 -13.65 -2.22 6.24
N GLN A 318 -14.10 -1.12 5.62
CA GLN A 318 -15.06 -0.17 6.20
C GLN A 318 -14.57 0.52 7.49
N LEU A 319 -13.25 0.68 7.62
CA LEU A 319 -12.65 1.48 8.68
C LEU A 319 -12.65 2.95 8.29
N GLU A 320 -13.14 3.80 9.18
CA GLU A 320 -13.13 5.25 9.01
C GLU A 320 -11.74 5.80 9.36
N LEU A 321 -11.17 6.62 8.48
CA LEU A 321 -9.89 7.26 8.70
C LEU A 321 -10.10 8.77 8.87
N LEU A 322 -9.93 9.24 10.10
CA LEU A 322 -10.04 10.65 10.44
C LEU A 322 -8.78 11.40 10.02
N THR A 323 -8.95 12.67 9.65
CA THR A 323 -7.85 13.60 9.34
C THR A 323 -6.93 13.78 10.56
N PRO A 324 -5.66 14.17 10.32
CA PRO A 324 -4.79 14.60 11.41
C PRO A 324 -5.44 15.77 12.16
N ASP A 325 -5.17 15.88 13.46
CA ASP A 325 -5.65 16.97 14.31
C ASP A 325 -4.57 17.29 15.34
N ILE A 326 -4.09 18.53 15.40
CA ILE A 326 -3.01 18.93 16.30
C ILE A 326 -3.37 18.72 17.79
N ASN A 327 -4.66 18.79 18.12
CA ASN A 327 -5.15 18.65 19.49
C ASN A 327 -5.41 17.19 19.89
N ARG A 328 -5.55 16.27 18.94
CA ARG A 328 -5.96 14.87 19.22
C ARG A 328 -5.00 13.81 18.68
N SER A 329 -4.34 14.07 17.55
CA SER A 329 -3.39 13.14 16.96
C SER A 329 -2.09 13.08 17.79
N VAL A 330 -1.42 11.94 17.70
CA VAL A 330 -0.07 11.71 18.23
C VAL A 330 0.86 11.39 17.08
N TYR A 331 2.12 11.01 17.36
CA TYR A 331 3.10 10.67 16.33
C TYR A 331 2.64 9.49 15.45
N HIS A 332 2.22 8.38 16.08
CA HIS A 332 1.72 7.19 15.40
C HIS A 332 0.23 7.30 15.02
N PHE A 333 -0.23 6.47 14.08
CA PHE A 333 -1.66 6.27 13.84
C PHE A 333 -2.28 5.61 15.07
N THR A 334 -3.48 6.04 15.46
CA THR A 334 -4.15 5.57 16.67
C THR A 334 -5.55 5.08 16.37
N ALA A 335 -5.97 3.99 17.00
CA ALA A 335 -7.36 3.58 16.99
C ALA A 335 -8.11 4.40 18.04
N VAL A 336 -9.16 5.11 17.63
CA VAL A 336 -10.01 5.90 18.54
C VAL A 336 -11.16 5.03 19.05
N GLU A 337 -11.77 4.27 18.14
CA GLU A 337 -12.91 3.39 18.41
C GLU A 337 -12.76 2.11 17.58
N SER A 338 -13.66 1.13 17.77
CA SER A 338 -13.61 -0.19 17.12
C SER A 338 -13.59 -0.16 15.58
N GLY A 339 -13.98 0.96 14.97
CA GLY A 339 -14.02 1.13 13.50
C GLY A 339 -13.29 2.37 12.99
N THR A 340 -12.59 3.12 13.85
CA THR A 340 -12.10 4.46 13.49
C THR A 340 -10.64 4.65 13.85
N ILE A 341 -9.84 5.04 12.86
CA ILE A 341 -8.41 5.31 12.98
C ILE A 341 -8.18 6.81 12.80
N ARG A 342 -7.35 7.41 13.65
CA ARG A 342 -6.90 8.79 13.51
C ARG A 342 -5.51 8.83 12.88
N TYR A 343 -5.34 9.75 11.93
CA TYR A 343 -4.08 9.95 11.24
C TYR A 343 -2.97 10.38 12.21
N GLY A 344 -1.81 9.73 12.11
CA GLY A 344 -0.62 10.07 12.90
C GLY A 344 0.13 11.27 12.30
N LEU A 345 0.59 12.19 13.15
CA LEU A 345 1.36 13.36 12.72
C LEU A 345 2.71 12.97 12.10
N GLY A 346 3.25 11.79 12.45
CA GLY A 346 4.51 11.27 11.91
C GLY A 346 4.47 10.97 10.41
N ALA A 347 3.28 10.75 9.84
CA ALA A 347 3.11 10.50 8.41
C ALA A 347 3.00 11.79 7.57
N LEU A 348 3.11 12.98 8.17
CA LEU A 348 3.09 14.26 7.46
C LEU A 348 4.44 14.54 6.77
N LYS A 349 4.41 14.89 5.48
CA LYS A 349 5.63 15.16 4.72
C LYS A 349 6.32 16.42 5.20
N GLY A 350 7.60 16.27 5.56
CA GLY A 350 8.46 17.41 5.90
C GLY A 350 8.39 17.85 7.35
N LEU A 351 7.67 17.12 8.22
CA LEU A 351 7.78 17.27 9.67
C LEU A 351 8.73 16.20 10.22
N GLY A 352 9.77 16.64 10.93
CA GLY A 352 10.69 15.73 11.60
C GLY A 352 10.11 15.20 12.91
N LYS A 353 10.53 14.00 13.33
CA LYS A 353 10.10 13.38 14.59
C LYS A 353 10.28 14.30 15.81
N GLY A 354 11.45 14.92 15.95
CA GLY A 354 11.72 15.84 17.06
C GLY A 354 10.85 17.11 17.06
N ALA A 355 10.39 17.57 15.89
CA ALA A 355 9.45 18.70 15.83
C ALA A 355 8.07 18.27 16.36
N ILE A 356 7.59 17.08 15.96
CA ILE A 356 6.31 16.55 16.43
C ILE A 356 6.35 16.23 17.93
N GLU A 357 7.42 15.62 18.43
CA GLU A 357 7.59 15.36 19.87
C GLU A 357 7.53 16.67 20.67
N SER A 358 8.22 17.72 20.22
CA SER A 358 8.16 19.04 20.85
C SER A 358 6.75 19.64 20.87
N LEU A 359 5.92 19.40 19.84
CA LEU A 359 4.52 19.83 19.80
C LEU A 359 3.66 19.07 20.82
N LEU A 360 3.86 17.75 20.92
CA LEU A 360 3.12 16.91 21.83
C LEU A 360 3.46 17.22 23.30
N GLU A 361 4.75 17.39 23.61
CA GLU A 361 5.23 17.78 24.94
C GLU A 361 4.66 19.14 25.38
N GLU A 362 4.65 20.12 24.47
CA GLU A 362 4.11 21.44 24.75
C GLU A 362 2.59 21.37 25.02
N ARG A 363 1.86 20.60 24.21
CA ARG A 363 0.42 20.38 24.38
C ARG A 363 0.09 19.66 25.70
N GLU A 364 0.91 18.70 26.11
CA GLU A 364 0.75 18.02 27.39
C GLU A 364 1.02 18.95 28.57
N ALA A 365 1.99 19.86 28.45
CA ALA A 365 2.34 20.81 29.50
C ALA A 365 1.31 21.95 29.66
N HIS A 366 0.77 22.50 28.57
CA HIS A 366 -0.06 23.72 28.60
C HIS A 366 -1.49 23.53 28.07
N GLY A 367 -1.88 22.31 27.70
CA GLY A 367 -3.22 21.96 27.22
C GLY A 367 -3.41 22.19 25.70
N PRO A 368 -4.64 22.04 25.19
CA PRO A 368 -4.93 22.13 23.76
C PRO A 368 -4.67 23.53 23.18
N TYR A 369 -4.33 23.58 21.90
CA TYR A 369 -4.20 24.81 21.12
C TYR A 369 -5.56 25.38 20.77
N ARG A 370 -5.73 26.69 20.98
CA ARG A 370 -7.03 27.37 20.79
C ARG A 370 -7.18 28.05 19.45
N SER A 371 -6.08 28.54 18.88
CA SER A 371 -6.07 29.27 17.61
C SER A 371 -4.71 29.15 16.93
N LEU A 372 -4.62 29.55 15.66
CA LEU A 372 -3.35 29.60 14.93
C LEU A 372 -2.34 30.53 15.61
N ALA A 373 -2.79 31.66 16.19
CA ALA A 373 -1.93 32.58 16.91
C ALA A 373 -1.41 31.98 18.23
N ASP A 374 -2.29 31.31 18.99
CA ASP A 374 -1.91 30.58 20.21
C ASP A 374 -0.85 29.51 19.91
N PHE A 375 -1.05 28.74 18.83
CA PHE A 375 -0.10 27.75 18.36
C PHE A 375 1.27 28.36 18.08
N CYS A 376 1.34 29.38 17.21
CA CYS A 376 2.61 29.99 16.79
C CYS A 376 3.40 30.66 17.94
N VAL A 377 2.71 31.16 18.98
CA VAL A 377 3.38 31.78 20.15
C VAL A 377 4.00 30.73 21.07
N ARG A 378 3.33 29.59 21.23
CA ARG A 378 3.72 28.53 22.19
C ARG A 378 4.82 27.61 21.66
N VAL A 379 4.85 27.38 20.36
CA VAL A 379 5.77 26.43 19.73
C VAL A 379 7.12 27.06 19.37
N ASP A 380 8.16 26.24 19.40
CA ASP A 380 9.50 26.61 18.96
C ASP A 380 9.55 26.69 17.43
N LEU A 381 9.55 27.91 16.91
CA LEU A 381 9.57 28.21 15.47
C LEU A 381 10.90 27.81 14.79
N GLN A 382 11.97 27.55 15.55
CA GLN A 382 13.21 27.00 14.99
C GLN A 382 13.04 25.53 14.61
N LYS A 383 12.28 24.77 15.43
CA LYS A 383 11.94 23.37 15.15
C LYS A 383 10.79 23.26 14.16
N VAL A 384 9.77 24.12 14.28
CA VAL A 384 8.57 24.14 13.44
C VAL A 384 8.62 25.35 12.52
N ASN A 385 9.33 25.20 11.40
CA ASN A 385 9.48 26.29 10.43
C ASN A 385 8.19 26.56 9.64
N LYS A 386 8.19 27.65 8.85
CA LYS A 386 7.07 28.03 7.97
C LYS A 386 6.58 26.87 7.08
N ARG A 387 7.50 26.06 6.54
CA ARG A 387 7.14 24.93 5.67
C ARG A 387 6.36 23.86 6.45
N ALA A 388 6.73 23.60 7.70
CA ALA A 388 6.00 22.67 8.57
C ALA A 388 4.59 23.18 8.88
N LEU A 389 4.42 24.48 9.14
CA LEU A 389 3.11 25.10 9.34
C LEU A 389 2.22 25.03 8.09
N GLU A 390 2.79 25.31 6.91
CA GLU A 390 2.09 25.15 5.64
C GLU A 390 1.60 23.70 5.45
N THR A 391 2.45 22.70 5.76
CA THR A 391 2.06 21.29 5.74
C THR A 391 0.95 20.98 6.76
N LEU A 392 1.02 21.50 7.99
CA LEU A 392 -0.02 21.29 9.03
C LEU A 392 -1.38 21.87 8.61
N ILE A 393 -1.40 23.04 7.99
CA ILE A 393 -2.64 23.64 7.46
C ILE A 393 -3.15 22.83 6.27
N ARG A 394 -2.29 22.52 5.29
CA ARG A 394 -2.69 21.80 4.05
C ARG A 394 -3.19 20.38 4.34
N SER A 395 -2.62 19.70 5.33
CA SER A 395 -3.03 18.35 5.76
C SER A 395 -4.36 18.30 6.52
N GLY A 396 -4.87 19.44 6.97
CA GLY A 396 -6.06 19.52 7.82
C GLY A 396 -5.79 19.34 9.31
N ALA A 397 -4.52 19.24 9.73
CA ALA A 397 -4.15 19.10 11.14
C ALA A 397 -4.59 20.29 11.99
N MET A 398 -4.77 21.46 11.37
CA MET A 398 -5.17 22.71 12.04
C MET A 398 -6.64 23.08 11.78
N ASP A 399 -7.45 22.20 11.16
CA ASP A 399 -8.85 22.50 10.84
C ASP A 399 -9.67 22.83 12.10
N THR A 400 -9.28 22.33 13.27
CA THR A 400 -9.94 22.61 14.56
C THR A 400 -9.59 23.98 15.17
N LEU A 401 -8.61 24.70 14.61
CA LEU A 401 -8.17 26.01 15.10
C LEU A 401 -8.92 27.19 14.48
N ASP A 402 -9.71 26.93 13.44
CA ASP A 402 -10.61 27.91 12.81
C ASP A 402 -12.06 27.45 13.01
N GLU A 403 -12.96 28.37 13.35
CA GLU A 403 -14.36 28.04 13.65
C GLU A 403 -15.10 27.37 12.48
N ASP A 404 -14.74 27.73 11.24
CA ASP A 404 -15.30 27.18 10.01
C ASP A 404 -14.43 26.08 9.39
N GLY A 405 -13.28 25.75 9.99
CA GLY A 405 -12.28 24.87 9.41
C GLY A 405 -11.68 25.38 8.09
N ASN A 406 -11.63 26.70 7.89
CA ASN A 406 -11.26 27.30 6.61
C ASN A 406 -9.73 27.36 6.43
N ARG A 407 -9.18 26.34 5.75
CA ARG A 407 -7.75 26.26 5.42
C ARG A 407 -7.24 27.45 4.60
N ALA A 408 -8.06 28.03 3.72
CA ALA A 408 -7.66 29.17 2.89
C ALA A 408 -7.44 30.44 3.72
N ARG A 409 -8.29 30.64 4.74
CA ARG A 409 -8.19 31.73 5.71
C ARG A 409 -6.91 31.61 6.54
N MET A 410 -6.67 30.44 7.14
CA MET A 410 -5.46 30.16 7.91
C MET A 410 -4.18 30.29 7.09
N PHE A 411 -4.16 29.73 5.88
CA PHE A 411 -3.00 29.80 4.99
C PHE A 411 -2.68 31.25 4.57
N GLY A 412 -3.71 32.05 4.34
CA GLY A 412 -3.57 33.47 4.02
C GLY A 412 -3.06 34.33 5.17
N ALA A 413 -3.36 33.95 6.40
CA ALA A 413 -2.97 34.66 7.62
C ALA A 413 -1.56 34.29 8.13
N LEU A 414 -1.01 33.17 7.65
CA LEU A 414 0.17 32.54 8.22
C LEU A 414 1.37 33.49 8.38
N GLU A 415 1.66 34.31 7.36
CA GLU A 415 2.79 35.26 7.43
C GLU A 415 2.59 36.33 8.50
N THR A 416 1.39 36.90 8.59
CA THR A 416 1.05 37.92 9.58
C THR A 416 1.11 37.35 11.00
N VAL A 417 0.59 36.13 11.19
CA VAL A 417 0.61 35.45 12.49
C VAL A 417 2.04 35.11 12.91
N LEU A 418 2.87 34.64 12.00
CA LEU A 418 4.28 34.34 12.28
C LEU A 418 5.05 35.58 12.71
N GLN A 419 4.89 36.71 12.01
CA GLN A 419 5.55 37.96 12.38
C GLN A 419 5.14 38.44 13.77
N ALA A 420 3.85 38.33 14.10
CA ALA A 420 3.34 38.69 15.43
C ALA A 420 3.86 37.75 16.53
N ALA A 421 3.95 36.44 16.25
CA ALA A 421 4.49 35.46 17.18
C ALA A 421 5.98 35.67 17.45
N GLU A 422 6.79 35.91 16.41
CA GLU A 422 8.22 36.22 16.55
C GLU A 422 8.45 37.51 17.34
N GLN A 423 7.60 38.53 17.13
CA GLN A 423 7.67 39.77 17.91
C GLN A 423 7.34 39.50 19.38
N SER A 424 6.30 38.73 19.67
CA SER A 424 5.94 38.35 21.05
C SER A 424 7.03 37.54 21.75
N GLN A 425 7.70 36.62 21.05
CA GLN A 425 8.83 35.87 21.59
C GLN A 425 10.02 36.80 21.90
N ARG A 426 10.34 37.73 20.98
CA ARG A 426 11.38 38.75 21.20
C ARG A 426 11.07 39.66 22.39
N ASP A 427 9.83 40.10 22.55
CA ASP A 427 9.41 40.97 23.65
C ASP A 427 9.53 40.24 25.01
N LYS A 428 9.17 38.94 25.05
CA LYS A 428 9.37 38.08 26.23
C LYS A 428 10.84 37.87 26.57
N GLU A 429 11.68 37.57 25.58
CA GLU A 429 13.14 37.39 25.77
C GLU A 429 13.82 38.69 26.22
N ALA A 430 13.35 39.83 25.71
CA ALA A 430 13.82 41.16 26.10
C ALA A 430 13.35 41.58 27.51
N GLY A 431 12.53 40.78 28.19
CA GLY A 431 11.97 41.11 29.50
C GLY A 431 10.98 42.28 29.47
N GLN A 432 10.47 42.64 28.29
CA GLN A 432 9.39 43.61 28.17
C GLN A 432 8.07 42.92 28.52
N SER A 433 7.72 42.93 29.81
CA SER A 433 6.32 42.77 30.22
C SER A 433 5.56 43.99 29.69
N ASP A 434 4.49 43.77 28.93
CA ASP A 434 3.62 44.83 28.41
C ASP A 434 3.28 45.82 29.53
N MET A 435 3.86 47.03 29.46
CA MET A 435 3.81 48.03 30.53
C MET A 435 2.40 48.64 30.67
N PHE A 436 1.47 48.27 29.78
CA PHE A 436 0.07 48.65 29.76
C PHE A 436 -0.91 47.45 29.82
N GLY A 437 -0.38 46.23 30.01
CA GLY A 437 -1.16 45.00 30.15
C GLY A 437 -1.83 44.90 31.52
N ASN A 438 -3.17 44.87 31.53
CA ASN A 438 -4.00 44.88 32.74
C ASN A 438 -3.66 43.70 33.69
N SER A 439 -3.67 44.01 34.98
CA SER A 439 -3.26 43.16 36.10
C SER A 439 -4.18 41.96 36.37
N SER A 440 -4.10 40.95 35.52
CA SER A 440 -4.65 39.60 35.74
C SER A 440 -3.73 38.62 35.02
N GLY A 441 -3.16 37.66 35.75
CA GLY A 441 -2.09 36.76 35.32
C GLY A 441 -2.43 35.75 34.21
N ASP A 442 -3.36 36.07 33.31
CA ASP A 442 -3.60 35.33 32.08
C ASP A 442 -3.00 36.14 30.92
N ALA A 443 -2.12 35.50 30.14
CA ALA A 443 -1.59 36.08 28.92
C ALA A 443 -2.73 36.51 28.00
N VAL A 444 -2.78 37.79 27.62
CA VAL A 444 -3.78 38.31 26.68
C VAL A 444 -3.66 37.50 25.38
N PRO A 445 -4.73 36.84 24.89
CA PRO A 445 -4.68 36.13 23.62
C PRO A 445 -4.38 37.15 22.53
N ILE A 446 -3.36 36.90 21.72
CA ILE A 446 -3.07 37.71 20.54
C ILE A 446 -4.24 37.52 19.56
N SER A 447 -5.22 38.42 19.61
CA SER A 447 -6.34 38.43 18.67
C SER A 447 -5.87 39.14 17.39
N ILE A 448 -5.32 38.37 16.46
CA ILE A 448 -5.03 38.86 15.11
C ILE A 448 -6.33 38.75 14.32
N ASP A 449 -6.82 39.87 13.81
CA ASP A 449 -7.97 39.87 12.92
C ASP A 449 -7.56 39.22 11.59
N ILE A 450 -8.11 38.04 11.32
CA ILE A 450 -7.80 37.27 10.12
C ILE A 450 -8.83 37.64 9.04
N PRO A 451 -8.43 38.22 7.90
CA PRO A 451 -9.37 38.59 6.85
C PRO A 451 -10.14 37.37 6.34
N ASP A 452 -11.46 37.51 6.21
CA ASP A 452 -12.27 36.44 5.65
C ASP A 452 -11.89 36.14 4.20
N ARG A 453 -11.89 34.86 3.85
CA ARG A 453 -11.53 34.35 2.52
C ARG A 453 -12.45 33.21 2.13
N PRO A 454 -12.84 33.10 0.85
CA PRO A 454 -13.57 31.92 0.40
C PRO A 454 -12.74 30.67 0.64
N ALA A 455 -13.40 29.60 1.09
CA ALA A 455 -12.76 28.29 1.24
C ALA A 455 -12.16 27.82 -0.09
N TRP A 456 -11.11 27.00 -0.03
CA TRP A 456 -10.53 26.41 -1.23
C TRP A 456 -11.58 25.60 -1.99
N ALA A 457 -11.49 25.64 -3.32
CA ALA A 457 -12.24 24.71 -4.15
C ALA A 457 -11.82 23.27 -3.81
N GLU A 458 -12.74 22.31 -3.91
CA GLU A 458 -12.51 20.91 -3.52
C GLU A 458 -11.24 20.31 -4.17
N LEU A 459 -11.01 20.58 -5.46
CA LEU A 459 -9.82 20.10 -6.17
C LEU A 459 -8.52 20.73 -5.65
N GLN A 460 -8.54 22.02 -5.31
CA GLN A 460 -7.41 22.72 -4.70
C GLN A 460 -7.12 22.18 -3.29
N GLN A 461 -8.16 21.90 -2.50
CA GLN A 461 -8.01 21.27 -1.18
C GLN A 461 -7.40 19.88 -1.28
N LEU A 462 -7.88 19.04 -2.21
CA LEU A 462 -7.33 17.70 -2.44
C LEU A 462 -5.86 17.74 -2.90
N GLN A 463 -5.50 18.70 -3.77
CA GLN A 463 -4.11 18.92 -4.16
C GLN A 463 -3.23 19.30 -2.96
N ALA A 464 -3.72 20.22 -2.12
CA ALA A 464 -3.03 20.60 -0.88
C ALA A 464 -2.83 19.40 0.07
N GLU A 465 -3.85 18.54 0.21
CA GLU A 465 -3.74 17.30 0.99
C GLU A 465 -2.66 16.38 0.42
N LYS A 466 -2.62 16.20 -0.90
CA LYS A 466 -1.61 15.35 -1.54
C LYS A 466 -0.20 15.88 -1.37
N GLU A 467 0.00 17.19 -1.41
CA GLU A 467 1.31 17.78 -1.15
C GLU A 467 1.76 17.52 0.29
N ALA A 468 0.86 17.65 1.26
CA ALA A 468 1.17 17.51 2.68
C ALA A 468 1.26 16.05 3.16
N LEU A 469 0.38 15.17 2.66
CA LEU A 469 0.23 13.77 3.08
C LEU A 469 0.87 12.78 2.10
N GLY A 470 1.06 13.19 0.84
CA GLY A 470 1.43 12.29 -0.27
C GLY A 470 0.26 11.58 -0.94
N LEU A 471 -0.96 11.73 -0.44
CA LEU A 471 -2.16 11.04 -0.91
C LEU A 471 -3.43 11.90 -0.73
N PHE A 472 -4.50 11.52 -1.43
CA PHE A 472 -5.81 12.15 -1.26
C PHE A 472 -6.59 11.47 -0.12
N LEU A 473 -6.74 12.15 1.01
CA LEU A 473 -7.26 11.56 2.23
C LEU A 473 -8.79 11.68 2.29
N THR A 474 -9.32 12.88 2.13
CA THR A 474 -10.75 13.18 2.28
C THR A 474 -11.60 12.79 1.06
N GLY A 475 -10.96 12.68 -0.11
CA GLY A 475 -11.67 12.38 -1.36
C GLY A 475 -10.73 11.90 -2.47
N HIS A 476 -11.20 12.02 -3.72
CA HIS A 476 -10.42 11.67 -4.91
C HIS A 476 -10.74 12.65 -6.04
N PRO A 477 -9.77 13.20 -6.78
CA PRO A 477 -10.03 14.19 -7.86
C PRO A 477 -11.03 13.70 -8.90
N ALA A 478 -11.02 12.41 -9.23
CA ALA A 478 -12.00 11.80 -10.13
C ALA A 478 -13.46 11.92 -9.65
N LEU A 479 -13.74 12.08 -8.35
CA LEU A 479 -15.08 12.30 -7.82
C LEU A 479 -15.61 13.69 -8.16
N VAL A 480 -14.77 14.72 -8.10
CA VAL A 480 -15.11 16.10 -8.46
C VAL A 480 -15.61 16.16 -9.91
N HIS A 481 -14.94 15.43 -10.81
CA HIS A 481 -15.29 15.38 -12.23
C HIS A 481 -16.31 14.28 -12.58
N ARG A 482 -16.80 13.50 -11.61
CA ARG A 482 -17.72 12.37 -11.84
C ARG A 482 -19.03 12.77 -12.56
N PRO A 483 -19.66 13.92 -12.27
CA PRO A 483 -20.88 14.33 -12.98
C PRO A 483 -20.66 14.52 -14.49
N ASP A 484 -19.44 14.88 -14.88
CA ASP A 484 -19.05 15.06 -16.28
C ASP A 484 -18.62 13.73 -16.91
N THR A 485 -17.68 13.02 -16.26
CA THR A 485 -17.12 11.77 -16.80
C THR A 485 -18.17 10.69 -16.97
N LYS A 486 -19.18 10.61 -16.08
CA LYS A 486 -20.28 9.63 -16.19
C LYS A 486 -21.07 9.75 -17.51
N ARG A 487 -21.05 10.90 -18.18
CA ARG A 487 -21.81 11.13 -19.42
C ARG A 487 -21.20 10.47 -20.65
N PHE A 488 -19.88 10.22 -20.64
CA PHE A 488 -19.14 9.71 -21.79
C PHE A 488 -18.23 8.52 -21.47
N THR A 489 -18.02 8.17 -20.20
CA THR A 489 -17.32 6.95 -19.82
C THR A 489 -18.24 5.72 -19.88
N THR A 490 -17.68 4.60 -20.29
CA THR A 490 -18.39 3.32 -20.38
C THR A 490 -18.61 2.69 -19.00
N ALA A 491 -17.62 2.80 -18.10
CA ALA A 491 -17.65 2.24 -16.77
C ALA A 491 -16.63 2.93 -15.84
N ALA A 492 -16.79 2.73 -14.53
CA ALA A 492 -15.75 2.99 -13.54
C ALA A 492 -14.72 1.85 -13.54
N LEU A 493 -13.47 2.14 -13.19
CA LEU A 493 -12.35 1.18 -13.29
C LEU A 493 -12.59 -0.07 -12.44
N GLY A 494 -13.15 0.07 -11.24
CA GLY A 494 -13.47 -1.04 -10.34
C GLY A 494 -14.69 -1.89 -10.76
N ARG A 495 -15.36 -1.59 -11.88
CA ARG A 495 -16.56 -2.34 -12.35
C ARG A 495 -16.35 -3.08 -13.67
N LEU A 496 -15.10 -3.17 -14.14
CA LEU A 496 -14.76 -3.79 -15.41
C LEU A 496 -14.99 -5.31 -15.44
N ASP A 497 -14.90 -5.99 -14.28
CA ASP A 497 -15.12 -7.44 -14.17
C ASP A 497 -16.49 -7.91 -14.69
N LYS A 498 -17.52 -7.06 -14.60
CA LYS A 498 -18.88 -7.39 -15.05
C LYS A 498 -19.10 -7.16 -16.54
N LEU A 499 -18.22 -6.39 -17.19
CA LEU A 499 -18.40 -5.91 -18.56
C LEU A 499 -17.43 -6.58 -19.54
N VAL A 500 -16.29 -7.06 -19.05
CA VAL A 500 -15.34 -7.83 -19.85
C VAL A 500 -15.63 -9.32 -19.66
N PRO A 501 -16.08 -10.05 -20.70
CA PRO A 501 -16.39 -11.47 -20.56
C PRO A 501 -15.13 -12.27 -20.22
N GLN A 502 -15.18 -13.01 -19.12
CA GLN A 502 -14.15 -14.00 -18.76
C GLN A 502 -14.34 -15.26 -19.62
N GLY A 503 -13.78 -15.25 -20.82
CA GLY A 503 -13.78 -16.42 -21.70
C GLY A 503 -12.52 -17.27 -21.51
N GLU A 504 -12.68 -18.58 -21.32
CA GLU A 504 -11.59 -19.56 -21.43
C GLU A 504 -11.28 -19.84 -22.92
N GLY A 505 -10.06 -19.55 -23.37
CA GLY A 505 -9.57 -19.93 -24.71
C GLY A 505 -8.83 -18.83 -25.52
N LYS A 506 -8.26 -19.22 -26.68
CA LYS A 506 -7.37 -18.41 -27.56
C LYS A 506 -8.02 -17.24 -28.33
N ARG A 507 -9.31 -16.95 -28.12
CA ARG A 507 -9.98 -15.73 -28.66
C ARG A 507 -10.63 -14.96 -27.53
N ARG A 508 -9.81 -14.25 -26.76
CA ARG A 508 -10.31 -13.32 -25.75
C ARG A 508 -10.92 -12.11 -26.42
N ALA A 509 -12.20 -11.86 -26.15
CA ALA A 509 -12.90 -10.68 -26.64
C ALA A 509 -12.32 -9.45 -25.95
N SER A 510 -11.68 -8.58 -26.73
CA SER A 510 -11.35 -7.23 -26.26
C SER A 510 -12.57 -6.33 -26.44
N VAL A 511 -12.95 -5.60 -25.39
CA VAL A 511 -14.13 -4.73 -25.42
C VAL A 511 -13.66 -3.30 -25.63
N PRO A 512 -14.14 -2.58 -26.67
CA PRO A 512 -13.87 -1.17 -26.81
C PRO A 512 -14.57 -0.39 -25.68
N MET A 513 -13.82 0.40 -24.93
CA MET A 513 -14.32 1.19 -23.81
C MET A 513 -13.68 2.58 -23.80
N THR A 514 -14.42 3.53 -23.23
CA THR A 514 -13.95 4.87 -22.90
C THR A 514 -13.89 4.99 -21.39
N LEU A 515 -12.69 5.19 -20.84
CA LEU A 515 -12.44 5.22 -19.41
C LEU A 515 -11.78 6.55 -19.04
N ALA A 516 -12.01 7.02 -17.80
CA ALA A 516 -11.37 8.23 -17.28
C ALA A 516 -10.70 7.91 -15.96
N GLY A 517 -9.51 8.47 -15.75
CA GLY A 517 -8.75 8.26 -14.52
C GLY A 517 -7.61 9.26 -14.38
N LEU A 518 -7.13 9.39 -13.16
CA LEU A 518 -5.99 10.19 -12.78
C LEU A 518 -4.71 9.42 -13.08
N VAL A 519 -3.71 10.05 -13.71
CA VAL A 519 -2.41 9.41 -13.98
C VAL A 519 -1.58 9.31 -12.71
N CYS A 520 -1.27 8.09 -12.26
CA CYS A 520 -0.49 7.85 -11.03
C CYS A 520 0.99 7.60 -11.32
N ALA A 521 1.24 6.74 -12.32
CA ALA A 521 2.57 6.22 -12.62
C ALA A 521 2.72 5.94 -14.11
N ILE A 522 3.94 6.11 -14.60
CA ILE A 522 4.32 5.86 -15.98
C ILE A 522 5.56 4.98 -15.97
N ARG A 523 5.49 3.82 -16.60
CA ARG A 523 6.56 2.83 -16.65
C ARG A 523 6.86 2.48 -18.10
N ARG A 524 8.13 2.58 -18.51
CA ARG A 524 8.57 2.18 -19.84
C ARG A 524 9.17 0.78 -19.77
N ALA A 525 8.68 -0.13 -20.61
CA ALA A 525 9.20 -1.48 -20.73
C ALA A 525 9.26 -1.88 -22.20
N ASN A 526 10.47 -2.07 -22.73
CA ASN A 526 10.72 -2.32 -24.16
C ASN A 526 10.09 -1.23 -25.06
N ARG A 527 9.37 -1.62 -26.13
CA ARG A 527 8.63 -0.75 -27.07
C ARG A 527 7.21 -0.38 -26.61
N ARG A 528 6.95 -0.40 -25.30
CA ARG A 528 5.64 -0.09 -24.72
C ARG A 528 5.80 0.79 -23.48
N VAL A 529 4.84 1.70 -23.31
CA VAL A 529 4.70 2.51 -22.11
C VAL A 529 3.42 2.09 -21.41
N PHE A 530 3.52 1.76 -20.13
CA PHE A 530 2.39 1.46 -19.26
C PHE A 530 2.10 2.68 -18.40
N VAL A 531 0.90 3.22 -18.52
CA VAL A 531 0.39 4.32 -17.71
C VAL A 531 -0.65 3.75 -16.76
N THR A 532 -0.39 3.82 -15.46
CA THR A 532 -1.37 3.43 -14.44
C THR A 532 -2.32 4.59 -14.19
N ILE A 533 -3.61 4.37 -14.45
CA ILE A 533 -4.67 5.32 -14.13
C ILE A 533 -5.49 4.84 -12.93
N GLU A 534 -5.96 5.78 -12.12
CA GLU A 534 -6.83 5.47 -10.98
C GLU A 534 -8.10 6.32 -10.94
N ASP A 535 -9.16 5.74 -10.41
CA ASP A 535 -10.38 6.43 -9.99
C ASP A 535 -10.70 6.05 -8.54
N HIS A 536 -11.79 6.62 -8.00
CA HIS A 536 -12.27 6.32 -6.64
C HIS A 536 -12.66 4.84 -6.40
N THR A 537 -12.68 4.00 -7.43
CA THR A 537 -13.10 2.59 -7.36
C THR A 537 -11.96 1.60 -7.63
N GLY A 538 -10.88 2.00 -8.30
CA GLY A 538 -9.76 1.10 -8.58
C GLY A 538 -8.68 1.70 -9.46
N ARG A 539 -7.64 0.90 -9.72
CA ARG A 539 -6.49 1.21 -10.58
C ARG A 539 -6.46 0.28 -11.79
N MET A 540 -5.96 0.78 -12.91
CA MET A 540 -5.80 -0.01 -14.14
C MET A 540 -4.57 0.44 -14.93
N ASP A 541 -3.85 -0.53 -15.51
CA ASP A 541 -2.75 -0.23 -16.43
C ASP A 541 -3.26 -0.05 -17.86
N VAL A 542 -2.83 1.05 -18.48
CA VAL A 542 -3.08 1.41 -19.87
C VAL A 542 -1.77 1.27 -20.64
N ALA A 543 -1.72 0.34 -21.58
CA ALA A 543 -0.60 0.15 -22.48
C ALA A 543 -0.72 1.09 -23.69
N LEU A 544 0.35 1.86 -23.93
CA LEU A 544 0.58 2.65 -25.13
C LEU A 544 1.75 2.04 -25.92
N TYR A 545 1.56 1.92 -27.24
CA TYR A 545 2.67 1.64 -28.16
C TYR A 545 3.48 2.92 -28.40
N ASP A 546 4.74 2.79 -28.82
CA ASP A 546 5.66 3.92 -29.00
C ASP A 546 5.08 5.06 -29.87
N GLU A 547 4.36 4.76 -30.94
CA GLU A 547 3.69 5.76 -31.79
C GLU A 547 2.63 6.57 -31.03
N ALA A 548 1.75 5.88 -30.30
CA ALA A 548 0.72 6.52 -29.49
C ALA A 548 1.32 7.30 -28.31
N PHE A 549 2.38 6.78 -27.70
CA PHE A 549 3.07 7.48 -26.62
C PHE A 549 3.70 8.78 -27.13
N THR A 550 4.35 8.75 -28.30
CA THR A 550 4.98 9.95 -28.89
C THR A 550 3.95 11.03 -29.20
N LEU A 551 2.74 10.64 -29.64
CA LEU A 551 1.65 11.58 -29.96
C LEU A 551 1.00 12.19 -28.71
N TYR A 552 0.89 11.43 -27.63
CA TYR A 552 0.12 11.83 -26.43
C TYR A 552 1.00 12.10 -25.21
N ALA A 553 2.34 12.13 -25.34
CA ALA A 553 3.27 12.28 -24.22
C ALA A 553 2.96 13.50 -23.33
N ASP A 554 2.63 14.64 -23.95
CA ASP A 554 2.32 15.89 -23.24
C ASP A 554 1.09 15.80 -22.35
N LEU A 555 0.15 14.90 -22.66
CA LEU A 555 -1.07 14.67 -21.89
C LEU A 555 -0.84 13.70 -20.71
N LEU A 556 0.27 12.96 -20.71
CA LEU A 556 0.59 11.94 -19.73
C LEU A 556 1.46 12.53 -18.62
N SER A 557 0.93 13.52 -17.92
CA SER A 557 1.56 14.09 -16.73
C SER A 557 0.97 13.47 -15.47
N LYS A 558 1.80 13.28 -14.45
CA LYS A 558 1.36 12.77 -13.15
C LYS A 558 0.33 13.74 -12.57
N ASP A 559 -0.73 13.21 -11.97
CA ASP A 559 -1.81 13.96 -11.32
C ASP A 559 -2.77 14.71 -12.26
N GLU A 560 -2.67 14.44 -13.57
CA GLU A 560 -3.63 14.92 -14.55
C GLU A 560 -4.74 13.89 -14.80
N MET A 561 -5.96 14.41 -14.99
CA MET A 561 -7.12 13.60 -15.35
C MET A 561 -7.18 13.40 -16.85
N ILE A 562 -7.10 12.15 -17.30
CA ILE A 562 -7.15 11.79 -18.71
C ILE A 562 -8.37 10.93 -19.03
N VAL A 563 -8.80 10.98 -20.28
CA VAL A 563 -9.83 10.12 -20.86
C VAL A 563 -9.19 9.29 -21.96
N VAL A 564 -9.31 7.97 -21.84
CA VAL A 564 -8.70 7.00 -22.76
C VAL A 564 -9.80 6.25 -23.49
N GLU A 565 -9.72 6.19 -24.82
CA GLU A 565 -10.50 5.28 -25.65
C GLU A 565 -9.60 4.13 -26.11
N GLY A 566 -10.08 2.90 -26.01
CA GLY A 566 -9.24 1.75 -26.32
C GLY A 566 -9.91 0.43 -26.02
N LYS A 567 -9.12 -0.64 -26.11
CA LYS A 567 -9.59 -2.01 -25.96
C LYS A 567 -9.18 -2.56 -24.60
N VAL A 568 -10.15 -2.97 -23.79
CA VAL A 568 -9.91 -3.61 -22.49
C VAL A 568 -9.91 -5.12 -22.65
N SER A 569 -8.94 -5.76 -22.03
CA SER A 569 -8.75 -7.21 -22.02
C SER A 569 -8.27 -7.68 -20.66
N VAL A 570 -8.52 -8.94 -20.32
CA VAL A 570 -8.01 -9.54 -19.08
C VAL A 570 -6.50 -9.72 -19.20
N ASP A 571 -5.76 -9.23 -18.21
CA ASP A 571 -4.33 -9.39 -18.05
C ASP A 571 -4.04 -10.69 -17.30
N ASP A 572 -3.35 -11.64 -17.95
CA ASP A 572 -2.97 -12.92 -17.33
C ASP A 572 -1.89 -12.78 -16.27
N PHE A 573 -1.02 -11.77 -16.42
CA PHE A 573 0.13 -11.61 -15.55
C PHE A 573 -0.27 -10.92 -14.25
N ASN A 574 -1.08 -9.86 -14.39
CA ASN A 574 -1.63 -9.09 -13.28
C ASN A 574 -3.12 -9.38 -13.05
N GLY A 575 -3.62 -10.59 -13.36
CA GLY A 575 -4.96 -11.14 -13.04
C GLY A 575 -6.12 -10.12 -12.92
N GLY A 576 -6.16 -9.15 -13.82
CA GLY A 576 -6.97 -7.93 -13.72
C GLY A 576 -7.29 -7.43 -15.13
N HIS A 577 -7.61 -6.16 -15.29
CA HIS A 577 -7.87 -5.60 -16.62
C HIS A 577 -6.69 -4.78 -17.09
N ARG A 578 -6.35 -4.93 -18.36
CA ARG A 578 -5.41 -4.06 -19.06
C ARG A 578 -6.11 -3.45 -20.25
N MET A 579 -5.93 -2.15 -20.40
CA MET A 579 -6.39 -1.42 -21.56
C MET A 579 -5.24 -1.20 -22.53
N THR A 580 -5.49 -1.37 -23.83
CA THR A 580 -4.59 -0.88 -24.88
C THR A 580 -5.19 0.40 -25.45
N ALA A 581 -4.51 1.53 -25.25
CA ALA A 581 -5.00 2.83 -25.66
C ALA A 581 -4.97 2.95 -27.18
N SER A 582 -6.08 3.44 -27.74
CA SER A 582 -6.17 3.89 -29.14
C SER A 582 -6.11 5.41 -29.23
N LYS A 583 -6.71 6.10 -28.26
CA LYS A 583 -6.72 7.56 -28.17
C LYS A 583 -6.67 8.01 -26.72
N VAL A 584 -5.89 9.05 -26.44
CA VAL A 584 -5.83 9.72 -25.14
C VAL A 584 -6.26 11.18 -25.33
N MET A 585 -7.05 11.69 -24.38
CA MET A 585 -7.58 13.05 -24.40
C MET A 585 -7.49 13.65 -23.00
N ALA A 586 -7.18 14.95 -22.93
CA ALA A 586 -7.42 15.73 -21.72
C ALA A 586 -8.92 15.78 -21.42
N LEU A 587 -9.28 15.96 -20.15
CA LEU A 587 -10.68 16.01 -19.71
C LEU A 587 -11.49 17.09 -20.46
N GLY A 588 -10.96 18.30 -20.61
CA GLY A 588 -11.62 19.39 -21.34
C GLY A 588 -11.88 19.03 -22.81
N ALA A 589 -10.88 18.49 -23.50
CA ALA A 589 -11.02 18.03 -24.89
C ALA A 589 -12.05 16.90 -25.04
N ALA A 590 -12.12 15.99 -24.07
CA ALA A 590 -13.13 14.94 -24.04
C ALA A 590 -14.54 15.52 -23.86
N LYS A 591 -14.73 16.49 -22.95
CA LYS A 591 -16.01 17.19 -22.78
C LYS A 591 -16.47 17.83 -24.09
N SER A 592 -15.59 18.57 -24.77
CA SER A 592 -15.91 19.21 -26.06
C SER A 592 -16.29 18.20 -27.14
N ARG A 593 -15.54 17.08 -27.25
CA ARG A 593 -15.78 16.04 -28.26
C ARG A 593 -17.09 15.29 -28.06
N PHE A 594 -17.45 14.97 -26.81
CA PHE A 594 -18.67 14.22 -26.49
C PHE A 594 -19.88 15.12 -26.21
N ALA A 595 -19.68 16.44 -26.16
CA ALA A 595 -20.77 17.39 -25.99
C ALA A 595 -21.72 17.37 -27.18
N ARG A 596 -23.03 17.31 -26.89
CA ARG A 596 -24.09 17.49 -27.89
C ARG A 596 -24.44 18.96 -28.10
N GLY A 597 -24.02 19.82 -27.19
CA GLY A 597 -24.48 21.21 -27.10
C GLY A 597 -24.21 21.83 -25.74
N VAL A 598 -24.54 23.12 -25.58
CA VAL A 598 -24.40 23.89 -24.33
C VAL A 598 -25.78 24.17 -23.75
N ALA A 599 -25.95 23.97 -22.45
CA ALA A 599 -27.19 24.26 -21.75
C ALA A 599 -27.01 25.48 -20.81
N ILE A 600 -27.85 26.50 -20.99
CA ILE A 600 -27.80 27.74 -20.23
C ILE A 600 -29.09 27.88 -19.44
N GLN A 601 -28.98 28.20 -18.16
CA GLN A 601 -30.08 28.61 -17.31
C GLN A 601 -30.05 30.13 -17.14
N VAL A 602 -31.17 30.78 -17.43
CA VAL A 602 -31.31 32.23 -17.36
C VAL A 602 -32.46 32.58 -16.43
N HIS A 603 -32.28 33.63 -15.62
CA HIS A 603 -33.33 34.23 -14.82
C HIS A 603 -33.85 35.52 -15.47
N GLY A 604 -35.17 35.63 -15.62
CA GLY A 604 -35.81 36.75 -16.31
C GLY A 604 -36.57 37.74 -15.42
N PRO A 605 -36.88 38.96 -15.92
CA PRO A 605 -36.49 39.52 -17.23
C PRO A 605 -35.32 40.51 -17.14
N GLN A 606 -34.33 40.36 -18.02
CA GLN A 606 -33.23 41.33 -18.21
C GLN A 606 -33.21 41.81 -19.67
N PRO A 607 -33.27 43.13 -19.95
CA PRO A 607 -33.35 43.66 -21.31
C PRO A 607 -32.10 43.46 -22.17
N GLU A 608 -30.90 43.47 -21.56
CA GLU A 608 -29.60 43.48 -22.26
C GLU A 608 -29.04 42.08 -22.54
N LEU A 609 -29.66 41.05 -21.96
CA LEU A 609 -29.17 39.67 -22.01
C LEU A 609 -29.01 39.14 -23.45
N SER A 610 -29.86 39.57 -24.39
CA SER A 610 -29.77 39.10 -25.79
C SER A 610 -28.50 39.55 -26.48
N ASP A 611 -28.03 40.76 -26.20
CA ASP A 611 -26.85 41.33 -26.83
C ASP A 611 -25.58 40.80 -26.16
N GLU A 612 -25.59 40.64 -24.84
CA GLU A 612 -24.49 40.03 -24.09
C GLU A 612 -24.30 38.55 -24.43
N LEU A 613 -25.38 37.77 -24.52
CA LEU A 613 -25.29 36.38 -24.99
C LEU A 613 -24.78 36.33 -26.44
N ARG A 614 -25.25 37.21 -27.31
CA ARG A 614 -24.79 37.27 -28.71
C ARG A 614 -23.28 37.55 -28.78
N ALA A 615 -22.78 38.47 -27.96
CA ALA A 615 -21.35 38.78 -27.86
C ALA A 615 -20.55 37.58 -27.31
N ALA A 616 -21.03 36.92 -26.25
CA ALA A 616 -20.37 35.76 -25.66
C ALA A 616 -20.29 34.56 -26.62
N PHE A 617 -21.30 34.36 -27.47
CA PHE A 617 -21.30 33.28 -28.46
C PHE A 617 -20.50 33.58 -29.73
N ALA A 618 -20.31 34.85 -30.10
CA ALA A 618 -19.70 35.24 -31.38
C ALA A 618 -18.35 34.57 -31.70
N PRO A 619 -17.40 34.41 -30.74
CA PRO A 619 -16.13 33.76 -31.00
C PRO A 619 -16.23 32.25 -31.25
N TYR A 620 -17.35 31.61 -30.91
CA TYR A 620 -17.49 30.16 -30.83
C TYR A 620 -18.51 29.56 -31.82
N ARG A 621 -19.03 30.35 -32.77
CA ARG A 621 -20.10 29.95 -33.72
C ARG A 621 -19.70 28.97 -34.83
N SER A 622 -18.50 28.41 -34.77
CA SER A 622 -17.94 27.54 -35.82
C SER A 622 -18.23 26.05 -35.63
N GLY A 623 -19.13 25.68 -34.71
CA GLY A 623 -19.41 24.29 -34.36
C GLY A 623 -20.84 23.83 -34.66
N VAL A 624 -21.11 22.56 -34.37
CA VAL A 624 -22.40 21.88 -34.63
C VAL A 624 -23.23 21.66 -33.36
N GLY A 625 -22.76 22.19 -32.22
CA GLY A 625 -23.38 22.00 -30.92
C GLY A 625 -24.66 22.82 -30.78
N SER A 626 -25.75 22.18 -30.38
CA SER A 626 -27.03 22.87 -30.14
C SER A 626 -26.99 23.67 -28.83
N VAL A 627 -27.62 24.84 -28.80
CA VAL A 627 -27.77 25.60 -27.55
C VAL A 627 -29.15 25.39 -26.97
N TYR A 628 -29.20 24.95 -25.71
CA TYR A 628 -30.43 24.75 -24.95
C TYR A 628 -30.58 25.84 -23.89
N LEU A 629 -31.63 26.64 -23.97
CA LEU A 629 -31.92 27.71 -23.04
C LEU A 629 -33.06 27.29 -22.10
N SER A 630 -32.81 27.33 -20.79
CA SER A 630 -33.81 27.15 -19.74
C SER A 630 -34.09 28.51 -19.11
N TYR A 631 -35.16 29.15 -19.55
CA TYR A 631 -35.60 30.46 -19.06
C TYR A 631 -36.56 30.31 -17.88
N ARG A 632 -36.16 30.79 -16.71
CA ARG A 632 -36.93 30.70 -15.47
C ARG A 632 -37.47 32.07 -15.06
N ILE A 633 -38.79 32.15 -14.92
CA ILE A 633 -39.52 33.26 -14.28
C ILE A 633 -40.10 32.77 -12.95
N GLN A 634 -40.63 33.68 -12.12
CA GLN A 634 -41.19 33.33 -10.80
C GLN A 634 -42.29 32.25 -10.84
N ARG A 635 -43.02 32.13 -11.96
CA ARG A 635 -44.19 31.25 -12.11
C ARG A 635 -44.01 30.05 -13.05
N ALA A 636 -42.92 29.98 -13.82
CA ALA A 636 -42.72 28.94 -14.84
C ALA A 636 -41.26 28.79 -15.27
N VAL A 637 -40.94 27.64 -15.86
CA VAL A 637 -39.66 27.38 -16.55
C VAL A 637 -39.95 26.94 -17.98
N ALA A 638 -39.43 27.69 -18.96
CA ALA A 638 -39.49 27.35 -20.37
C ALA A 638 -38.14 26.78 -20.81
N ARG A 639 -38.14 25.62 -21.46
CA ARG A 639 -36.94 25.03 -22.08
C ARG A 639 -37.08 25.14 -23.59
N MET A 640 -36.11 25.77 -24.24
CA MET A 640 -36.09 25.98 -25.69
C MET A 640 -34.74 25.59 -26.27
N GLN A 641 -34.74 25.04 -27.47
CA GLN A 641 -33.54 24.84 -28.27
C GLN A 641 -33.43 26.03 -29.23
N LEU A 642 -32.28 26.70 -29.25
CA LEU A 642 -32.03 27.79 -30.18
C LEU A 642 -31.81 27.26 -31.60
N GLY A 643 -32.12 28.10 -32.59
CA GLY A 643 -31.98 27.75 -34.01
C GLY A 643 -30.54 27.58 -34.47
N GLU A 644 -30.35 27.16 -35.73
CA GLU A 644 -29.04 26.85 -36.31
C GLU A 644 -28.04 28.02 -36.26
N GLU A 645 -28.54 29.26 -36.28
CA GLU A 645 -27.74 30.49 -36.18
C GLU A 645 -26.98 30.64 -34.86
N TRP A 646 -27.34 29.84 -33.85
CA TRP A 646 -26.74 29.81 -32.52
C TRP A 646 -25.92 28.55 -32.27
N GLN A 647 -25.67 27.73 -33.30
CA GLN A 647 -24.79 26.58 -33.15
C GLN A 647 -23.38 27.02 -32.79
N VAL A 648 -22.79 26.30 -31.83
CA VAL A 648 -21.50 26.63 -31.24
C VAL A 648 -20.60 25.41 -31.18
N ASN A 649 -19.29 25.64 -31.12
CA ASN A 649 -18.35 24.61 -30.72
C ASN A 649 -18.35 24.55 -29.19
N PRO A 650 -18.85 23.47 -28.55
CA PRO A 650 -18.86 23.39 -27.09
C PRO A 650 -17.42 23.31 -26.59
N CYS A 651 -16.97 24.31 -25.84
CA CYS A 651 -15.66 24.34 -25.20
C CYS A 651 -15.76 24.95 -23.80
N GLU A 652 -14.76 24.70 -22.95
CA GLU A 652 -14.77 25.19 -21.57
C GLU A 652 -14.69 26.72 -21.52
N GLU A 653 -14.00 27.36 -22.46
CA GLU A 653 -13.90 28.81 -22.55
C GLU A 653 -15.28 29.45 -22.82
N LEU A 654 -16.09 28.82 -23.67
CA LEU A 654 -17.45 29.28 -23.93
C LEU A 654 -18.34 29.16 -22.68
N VAL A 655 -18.25 28.04 -21.96
CA VAL A 655 -19.02 27.85 -20.71
C VAL A 655 -18.60 28.86 -19.64
N ALA A 656 -17.31 29.14 -19.50
CA ALA A 656 -16.79 30.16 -18.59
C ALA A 656 -17.25 31.57 -18.99
N ALA A 657 -17.17 31.91 -20.28
CA ALA A 657 -17.64 33.19 -20.80
C ALA A 657 -19.14 33.39 -20.52
N LEU A 658 -19.96 32.35 -20.72
CA LEU A 658 -21.40 32.40 -20.47
C LEU A 658 -21.74 32.51 -18.98
N ASN A 659 -20.99 31.86 -18.08
CA ASN A 659 -21.19 32.00 -16.63
C ASN A 659 -20.85 33.39 -16.10
N ASN A 660 -20.01 34.15 -16.82
CA ASN A 660 -19.69 35.54 -16.48
C ASN A 660 -20.73 36.56 -17.00
N VAL A 661 -21.71 36.12 -17.79
CA VAL A 661 -22.76 37.00 -18.32
C VAL A 661 -23.80 37.31 -17.23
N PRO A 662 -24.07 38.60 -16.94
CA PRO A 662 -25.16 39.01 -16.06
C PRO A 662 -26.50 38.35 -16.47
N GLY A 663 -27.19 37.70 -15.52
CA GLY A 663 -28.48 37.05 -15.77
C GLY A 663 -28.42 35.57 -16.17
N VAL A 664 -27.23 35.06 -16.51
CA VAL A 664 -27.00 33.61 -16.60
C VAL A 664 -26.79 33.06 -15.19
N ALA A 665 -27.67 32.14 -14.79
CA ALA A 665 -27.59 31.46 -13.51
C ALA A 665 -26.53 30.36 -13.51
N SER A 666 -26.41 29.66 -14.65
CA SER A 666 -25.44 28.60 -14.87
C SER A 666 -25.40 28.22 -16.36
N ALA A 667 -24.21 28.03 -16.91
CA ALA A 667 -23.95 27.40 -18.20
C ALA A 667 -23.20 26.07 -17.98
N ARG A 668 -23.53 25.03 -18.75
CA ARG A 668 -22.93 23.68 -18.66
C ARG A 668 -22.96 22.90 -19.95
#